data_AF-A0A1Y2DMT1-F1
#
_entry.id   AF-A0A1Y2DMT1-F1
#
_cell.length_a   1.000
_cell.length_b   1.000
_cell.length_c   1.000
_cell.angle_alpha   90.00
_cell.angle_beta   90.00
_cell.angle_gamma   90.00
#
_symmetry.space_group_name_H-M   'P 1'
#
loop_
_entity.id
_entity.type
_entity.pdbx_description
1 polymer ?
#
loop_
_entity_poly.entity_id
_entity_poly.type
_entity_poly.pdbx_seq_one_letter_code
_entity_poly.pdbx_strand_id
1 'polypeptide(L)'
;MKCDDGENQTACQMLGNLCVLQLYDENSPACIAYKEAAKKNVGKSDRPNNVPYLFHGLLGGSVSELLNTKMGYHFSYADNPISGYNNTLPLIVAKYDFNGTFVRYEKLTDQFQLCSEEANRSFLFTRVGTNYKKKCTVNIADEIDKLDTTYFYDIFVVDSNNALLPVPVFIKNNEIEYFNSAVNPIQKYYRRIFFFDVISSQGSGSHIIRYPKQFQIKVTQDITVDEFLIPYVTIEYEEEYMTNIYDEEDGYFTKYKFEVNYISTSSETTFFIAMVFMLTLGFMLGCLKAYLWTERNIVSGEGIGLKCLFKWITEWIKALYPCIFLFLLGTSIFYLIFFKNQDAIYVVVPVQGALYILFKVFFIVTFGLSLISILTRLIEQCRVSVFFIDWEKSRGKLYSPTNEELITAPVSVWRTFFVANQWNNLQTFRKVNIKFSIILMVFLLEGLNLRYIAAPHPKIGDLKAHEPTSIFLLFGLNCLCWFSICCVQMFIRWAIYGRYYKNRMLQFIDLLSLSNISLIIFDENYHGFYVHGRSVHPYADTDIVDIAHNLSKEATDLLPKRGFQNTNNILFEVYMTPEFKNVYENMFSNIQEKVLNSKKRQSLTKRFNHHQNQSHGMPSFDEDHVLNAYKGMNKFFCLWLEKNIKDHPFSIEERTFVKNIFGTTPPIKDATVFIEKSSSAFNNVIYEGIEWSLLIFYSLLFNFVDMFFDDCITAAIVVTVVDVLLLAIRKHFGELNISRTSLIDWKFLI
;
A
#
# COMPACT_ATOMS: atom_id res chain seq x y z
N MET A 1 -7.75 27.95 59.52
CA MET A 1 -8.61 27.98 60.73
C MET A 1 -10.03 27.49 60.49
N LYS A 2 -10.91 28.18 59.74
CA LYS A 2 -12.33 27.73 59.60
C LYS A 2 -12.53 26.35 58.92
N CYS A 3 -11.54 25.89 58.14
CA CYS A 3 -11.57 24.56 57.52
C CYS A 3 -10.79 23.49 58.33
N ASP A 4 -9.92 23.88 59.27
CA ASP A 4 -9.04 22.94 59.97
C ASP A 4 -9.83 21.89 60.77
N ASP A 5 -10.92 22.31 61.41
CA ASP A 5 -11.78 21.45 62.24
C ASP A 5 -12.97 20.84 61.46
N GLY A 6 -13.08 21.12 60.16
CA GLY A 6 -14.17 20.60 59.30
C GLY A 6 -15.59 21.14 59.62
N GLU A 7 -15.71 22.12 60.52
CA GLU A 7 -17.01 22.67 60.96
C GLU A 7 -17.74 23.46 59.87
N ASN A 8 -17.00 24.10 58.94
CA ASN A 8 -17.59 24.89 57.86
C ASN A 8 -17.22 24.33 56.48
N GLN A 9 -18.12 23.53 55.92
CA GLN A 9 -17.93 22.85 54.64
C GLN A 9 -17.75 23.82 53.47
N THR A 10 -18.45 24.96 53.43
CA THR A 10 -18.31 25.93 52.32
C THR A 10 -16.94 26.61 52.36
N ALA A 11 -16.41 26.90 53.54
CA ALA A 11 -15.05 27.42 53.69
C ALA A 11 -13.99 26.40 53.23
N CYS A 12 -14.21 25.10 53.47
CA CYS A 12 -13.34 24.04 52.94
C CYS A 12 -13.44 23.88 51.41
N GLN A 13 -14.64 24.02 50.85
CA GLN A 13 -14.85 24.01 49.39
C GLN A 13 -14.16 25.21 48.73
N MET A 14 -14.25 26.40 49.33
CA MET A 14 -13.55 27.59 48.87
C MET A 14 -12.03 27.43 48.92
N LEU A 15 -11.48 26.88 50.02
CA LEU A 15 -10.05 26.57 50.11
C LEU A 15 -9.62 25.58 49.03
N GLY A 16 -10.47 24.58 48.74
CA GLY A 16 -10.27 23.66 47.64
C GLY A 16 -10.22 24.37 46.29
N ASN A 17 -11.20 25.22 45.98
CA ASN A 17 -11.27 26.00 44.75
C ASN A 17 -10.03 26.90 44.56
N LEU A 18 -9.52 27.51 45.64
CA LEU A 18 -8.28 28.29 45.59
C LEU A 18 -7.07 27.44 45.21
N CYS A 19 -6.96 26.19 45.69
CA CYS A 19 -5.90 25.29 45.24
C CYS A 19 -6.07 24.88 43.76
N VAL A 20 -7.31 24.70 43.30
CA VAL A 20 -7.59 24.40 41.88
C VAL A 20 -7.17 25.57 40.97
N LEU A 21 -7.42 26.83 41.37
CA LEU A 21 -6.97 28.02 40.64
C LEU A 21 -5.45 28.13 40.51
N GLN A 22 -4.71 27.59 41.50
CA GLN A 22 -3.25 27.48 41.43
C GLN A 22 -2.78 26.27 40.61
N LEU A 23 -3.65 25.69 39.77
CA LEU A 23 -3.41 24.49 38.98
C LEU A 23 -2.84 23.34 39.83
N TYR A 24 -3.22 23.22 41.11
CA TYR A 24 -2.70 22.20 42.01
C TYR A 24 -1.19 22.27 42.29
N ASP A 25 -0.55 23.44 42.13
CA ASP A 25 0.84 23.66 42.54
C ASP A 25 1.00 23.37 44.04
N GLU A 26 1.80 22.36 44.35
CA GLU A 26 1.98 21.86 45.71
C GLU A 26 2.74 22.85 46.60
N ASN A 27 3.46 23.81 46.01
CA ASN A 27 4.20 24.84 46.74
C ASN A 27 3.32 26.07 47.04
N SER A 28 2.14 26.15 46.44
CA SER A 28 1.23 27.27 46.67
C SER A 28 0.63 27.25 48.08
N PRO A 29 0.45 28.41 48.74
CA PRO A 29 -0.04 28.46 50.12
C PRO A 29 -1.45 27.86 50.27
N ALA A 30 -2.30 28.01 49.24
CA ALA A 30 -3.65 27.43 49.23
C ALA A 30 -3.61 25.90 49.19
N CYS A 31 -2.76 25.30 48.35
CA CYS A 31 -2.64 23.84 48.26
C CYS A 31 -1.94 23.23 49.47
N ILE A 32 -0.96 23.92 50.07
CA ILE A 32 -0.34 23.49 51.33
C ILE A 32 -1.39 23.43 52.44
N ALA A 33 -2.15 24.51 52.64
CA ALA A 33 -3.21 24.58 53.64
C ALA A 33 -4.30 23.51 53.40
N TYR A 34 -4.68 23.28 52.15
CA TYR A 34 -5.61 22.20 51.80
C TYR A 34 -5.05 20.81 52.17
N LYS A 35 -3.79 20.51 51.83
CA LYS A 35 -3.16 19.22 52.12
C LYS A 35 -3.04 18.96 53.62
N GLU A 36 -2.72 19.97 54.40
CA GLU A 36 -2.70 19.87 55.87
C GLU A 36 -4.10 19.57 56.42
N ALA A 37 -5.13 20.28 55.96
CA ALA A 37 -6.51 20.02 56.37
C ALA A 37 -7.00 18.62 55.95
N ALA A 38 -6.65 18.16 54.75
CA ALA A 38 -7.01 16.83 54.26
C ALA A 38 -6.31 15.70 55.03
N LYS A 39 -5.03 15.89 55.41
CA LYS A 39 -4.28 14.93 56.23
C LYS A 39 -4.74 14.86 57.68
N LYS A 40 -5.27 15.95 58.24
CA LYS A 40 -5.89 15.94 59.58
C LYS A 40 -7.23 15.22 59.57
N ASN A 41 -8.01 15.38 58.50
CA ASN A 41 -9.34 14.79 58.36
C ASN A 41 -9.34 13.53 57.48
N VAL A 42 -8.56 12.52 57.87
CA VAL A 42 -8.47 11.25 57.14
C VAL A 42 -9.83 10.55 57.15
N GLY A 43 -10.36 10.26 55.97
CA GLY A 43 -11.59 9.49 55.79
C GLY A 43 -11.34 8.06 55.33
N LYS A 44 -12.37 7.44 54.75
CA LYS A 44 -12.26 6.05 54.25
C LYS A 44 -11.52 6.04 52.91
N SER A 45 -10.53 5.17 52.78
CA SER A 45 -9.67 5.06 51.60
C SER A 45 -8.96 6.40 51.31
N ASP A 46 -8.99 6.86 50.06
CA ASP A 46 -8.29 8.08 49.64
C ASP A 46 -9.11 9.38 49.86
N ARG A 47 -10.33 9.26 50.40
CA ARG A 47 -11.27 10.38 50.53
C ARG A 47 -11.15 11.03 51.91
N PRO A 48 -10.81 12.32 52.02
CA PRO A 48 -10.85 13.04 53.30
C PRO A 48 -12.30 13.27 53.78
N ASN A 49 -12.49 13.31 55.09
CA ASN A 49 -13.76 13.69 55.74
C ASN A 49 -13.86 15.22 55.83
N ASN A 50 -15.07 15.79 55.70
CA ASN A 50 -15.37 17.23 55.84
C ASN A 50 -14.60 18.21 54.92
N VAL A 51 -13.67 17.74 54.11
CA VAL A 51 -12.85 18.49 53.15
C VAL A 51 -13.14 17.95 51.74
N PRO A 52 -13.17 18.78 50.67
CA PRO A 52 -13.37 18.28 49.32
C PRO A 52 -12.28 17.29 48.92
N TYR A 53 -12.63 16.23 48.20
CA TYR A 53 -11.66 15.25 47.69
C TYR A 53 -11.14 15.73 46.33
N LEU A 54 -9.90 16.23 46.29
CA LEU A 54 -9.31 16.89 45.12
C LEU A 54 -8.14 16.14 44.48
N PHE A 55 -7.34 15.42 45.26
CA PHE A 55 -6.16 14.68 44.79
C PHE A 55 -6.43 13.18 44.84
N HIS A 56 -6.14 12.47 43.76
CA HIS A 56 -6.10 11.01 43.79
C HIS A 56 -4.73 10.52 44.31
N GLY A 57 -4.74 9.60 45.26
CA GLY A 57 -3.58 8.98 45.91
C GLY A 57 -2.97 9.77 47.06
N LEU A 58 -3.57 10.89 47.50
CA LEU A 58 -3.00 11.76 48.55
C LEU A 58 -2.94 11.08 49.92
N LEU A 59 -3.93 10.23 50.24
CA LEU A 59 -4.02 9.51 51.52
C LEU A 59 -3.58 8.04 51.38
N GLY A 60 -2.80 7.73 50.34
CA GLY A 60 -2.26 6.38 50.09
C GLY A 60 -3.14 5.47 49.22
N GLY A 61 -4.16 6.03 48.55
CA GLY A 61 -4.95 5.30 47.56
C GLY A 61 -4.15 4.92 46.31
N SER A 62 -4.42 3.74 45.76
CA SER A 62 -3.83 3.33 44.49
C SER A 62 -4.53 4.01 43.31
N VAL A 63 -3.83 4.91 42.62
CA VAL A 63 -4.32 5.58 41.41
C VAL A 63 -4.53 4.58 40.26
N SER A 64 -3.72 3.52 40.21
CA SER A 64 -3.86 2.46 39.21
C SER A 64 -5.12 1.62 39.41
N GLU A 65 -5.55 1.39 40.65
CA GLU A 65 -6.85 0.74 40.92
C GLU A 65 -8.03 1.60 40.44
N LEU A 66 -7.95 2.93 40.62
CA LEU A 66 -8.98 3.85 40.15
C LEU A 66 -9.11 3.84 38.62
N LEU A 67 -7.97 3.91 37.91
CA LEU A 67 -7.96 3.87 36.44
C LEU A 67 -8.38 2.50 35.88
N ASN A 68 -8.20 1.43 36.65
CA ASN A 68 -8.65 0.08 36.31
C ASN A 68 -10.04 -0.24 36.88
N THR A 69 -10.73 0.72 37.50
CA THR A 69 -12.09 0.50 37.97
C THR A 69 -13.02 0.42 36.77
N LYS A 70 -13.89 -0.59 36.79
CA LYS A 70 -14.77 -0.92 35.68
C LYS A 70 -16.12 -0.26 35.83
N MET A 71 -16.68 0.19 34.71
CA MET A 71 -18.07 0.64 34.65
C MET A 71 -18.99 -0.58 34.49
N GLY A 72 -20.06 -0.65 35.27
CA GLY A 72 -21.06 -1.73 35.17
C GLY A 72 -22.04 -1.57 34.00
N TYR A 73 -21.85 -0.56 33.15
CA TYR A 73 -22.64 -0.38 31.93
C TYR A 73 -22.07 -1.18 30.77
N HIS A 74 -22.94 -1.92 30.09
CA HIS A 74 -22.67 -2.39 28.75
C HIS A 74 -23.14 -1.36 27.72
N PHE A 75 -22.39 -1.18 26.65
CA PHE A 75 -22.69 -0.17 25.63
C PHE A 75 -23.04 -0.82 24.28
N SER A 76 -24.01 -0.23 23.58
CA SER A 76 -24.46 -0.66 22.26
C SER A 76 -24.58 0.53 21.32
N TYR A 77 -24.35 0.29 20.03
CA TYR A 77 -24.51 1.28 18.98
C TYR A 77 -25.96 1.46 18.51
N ALA A 78 -26.89 0.62 18.99
CA ALA A 78 -28.31 0.66 18.63
C ALA A 78 -28.95 2.01 19.04
N ASP A 79 -29.74 2.59 18.13
CA ASP A 79 -30.46 3.84 18.42
C ASP A 79 -31.58 3.60 19.44
N ASN A 80 -32.11 2.38 19.49
CA ASN A 80 -33.04 1.93 20.52
C ASN A 80 -32.26 1.27 21.65
N PRO A 81 -32.38 1.73 22.90
CA PRO A 81 -31.72 1.11 24.04
C PRO A 81 -32.27 -0.32 24.21
N ILE A 82 -31.40 -1.31 23.99
CA ILE A 82 -31.65 -2.69 24.40
C ILE A 82 -31.64 -2.69 25.93
N SER A 83 -32.58 -3.40 26.58
CA SER A 83 -32.64 -3.43 28.05
C SER A 83 -31.28 -3.82 28.65
N GLY A 84 -30.66 -2.90 29.40
CA GLY A 84 -29.32 -3.09 30.00
C GLY A 84 -28.15 -2.50 29.21
N TYR A 85 -28.38 -1.90 28.03
CA TYR A 85 -27.34 -1.28 27.20
C TYR A 85 -27.62 0.20 26.95
N ASN A 86 -26.61 1.05 27.19
CA ASN A 86 -26.66 2.49 26.88
C ASN A 86 -25.92 2.79 25.57
N ASN A 87 -26.41 3.78 24.81
CA ASN A 87 -25.76 4.25 23.57
C ASN A 87 -24.96 5.56 23.77
N THR A 88 -25.11 6.21 24.93
CA THR A 88 -24.38 7.42 25.31
C THR A 88 -23.59 7.21 26.60
N LEU A 89 -22.41 7.82 26.70
CA LEU A 89 -21.61 7.87 27.91
C LEU A 89 -22.30 8.78 28.94
N PRO A 90 -22.75 8.25 30.10
CA PRO A 90 -23.55 9.02 31.05
C PRO A 90 -22.64 9.87 31.94
N LEU A 91 -22.18 11.00 31.41
CA LEU A 91 -21.37 11.97 32.14
C LEU A 91 -22.24 13.02 32.85
N ILE A 92 -21.96 13.25 34.12
CA ILE A 92 -22.57 14.27 34.96
C ILE A 92 -21.48 15.18 35.52
N VAL A 93 -21.74 16.47 35.57
CA VAL A 93 -20.84 17.47 36.13
C VAL A 93 -21.49 18.11 37.36
N ALA A 94 -20.74 18.20 38.45
CA ALA A 94 -21.11 18.99 39.63
C ALA A 94 -20.53 20.39 39.52
N LYS A 95 -21.37 21.42 39.56
CA LYS A 95 -20.99 22.82 39.43
C LYS A 95 -20.87 23.48 40.81
N TYR A 96 -19.75 24.17 41.06
CA TYR A 96 -19.50 24.95 42.26
C TYR A 96 -19.14 26.38 41.91
N ASP A 97 -19.58 27.32 42.74
CA ASP A 97 -19.19 28.73 42.65
C ASP A 97 -17.87 28.98 43.40
N PHE A 98 -17.24 30.12 43.16
CA PHE A 98 -15.96 30.51 43.77
C PHE A 98 -16.02 30.48 45.31
N ASN A 99 -17.13 30.92 45.91
CA ASN A 99 -17.36 30.93 47.35
C ASN A 99 -17.47 29.53 47.99
N GLY A 100 -17.34 28.46 47.19
CA GLY A 100 -17.44 27.08 47.67
C GLY A 100 -18.88 26.58 47.82
N THR A 101 -19.87 27.34 47.36
CA THR A 101 -21.27 26.92 47.33
C THR A 101 -21.50 25.95 46.18
N PHE A 102 -22.18 24.83 46.47
CA PHE A 102 -22.62 23.88 45.46
C PHE A 102 -23.83 24.45 44.71
N VAL A 103 -23.77 24.47 43.38
CA VAL A 103 -24.83 25.03 42.53
C VAL A 103 -25.83 23.94 42.16
N ARG A 104 -25.42 22.95 41.35
CA ARG A 104 -26.25 21.81 40.92
C ARG A 104 -25.43 20.73 40.22
N TYR A 105 -26.04 19.56 40.04
CA TYR A 105 -25.59 18.55 39.10
C TYR A 105 -26.22 18.80 37.72
N GLU A 106 -25.42 18.69 36.66
CA GLU A 106 -25.88 18.84 35.28
C GLU A 106 -25.39 17.68 34.43
N LYS A 107 -26.16 17.26 33.42
CA LYS A 107 -25.69 16.31 32.42
C LYS A 107 -24.67 17.02 31.51
N LEU A 108 -23.56 16.35 31.22
CA LEU A 108 -22.59 16.88 30.25
C LEU A 108 -23.20 16.81 28.84
N THR A 109 -23.39 17.97 28.22
CA THR A 109 -23.96 18.13 26.88
C THR A 109 -23.06 19.01 26.03
N ASP A 110 -22.88 20.28 26.36
CA ASP A 110 -22.08 21.23 25.57
C ASP A 110 -21.10 22.05 26.43
N GLN A 111 -21.10 21.88 27.76
CA GLN A 111 -20.38 22.75 28.70
C GLN A 111 -18.87 22.87 28.44
N PHE A 112 -18.27 21.88 27.80
CA PHE A 112 -16.85 21.87 27.44
C PHE A 112 -16.59 21.89 25.92
N GLN A 113 -17.63 22.02 25.08
CA GLN A 113 -17.50 22.07 23.62
C GLN A 113 -17.62 23.52 23.13
N LEU A 114 -16.49 24.24 23.04
CA LEU A 114 -16.46 25.62 22.51
C LEU A 114 -16.63 25.71 20.99
N CYS A 115 -16.49 24.59 20.26
CA CYS A 115 -16.68 24.56 18.83
C CYS A 115 -18.16 24.53 18.48
N SER A 116 -18.76 25.72 18.34
CA SER A 116 -20.19 25.95 18.03
C SER A 116 -20.76 24.95 17.02
N GLU A 117 -21.89 24.34 17.39
CA GLU A 117 -22.75 23.53 16.53
C GLU A 117 -24.18 24.04 16.60
N GLU A 118 -24.99 23.67 15.60
CA GLU A 118 -26.43 23.61 15.77
C GLU A 118 -26.75 22.78 17.05
N ALA A 119 -27.64 23.29 17.90
CA ALA A 119 -27.98 22.69 19.20
C ALA A 119 -28.39 21.20 19.15
N ASN A 120 -28.77 20.70 17.96
CA ASN A 120 -29.11 19.30 17.71
C ASN A 120 -27.91 18.37 17.45
N ARG A 121 -26.65 18.85 17.48
CA ARG A 121 -25.46 18.03 17.17
C ARG A 121 -24.40 18.00 18.26
N SER A 122 -24.48 18.93 19.23
CA SER A 122 -23.51 19.07 20.32
C SER A 122 -23.33 17.79 21.16
N PHE A 123 -24.27 16.84 21.12
CA PHE A 123 -24.20 15.59 21.88
C PHE A 123 -23.52 14.43 21.15
N LEU A 124 -23.06 14.58 19.89
CA LEU A 124 -22.48 13.47 19.12
C LEU A 124 -21.25 12.84 19.79
N PHE A 125 -20.45 13.64 20.51
CA PHE A 125 -19.28 13.14 21.25
C PHE A 125 -19.64 12.22 22.42
N THR A 126 -20.89 12.28 22.90
CA THR A 126 -21.37 11.41 23.98
C THR A 126 -21.67 10.01 23.49
N ARG A 127 -21.76 9.79 22.17
CA ARG A 127 -21.99 8.45 21.61
C ARG A 127 -20.79 7.55 21.90
N VAL A 128 -21.07 6.36 22.40
CA VAL A 128 -20.02 5.43 22.81
C VAL A 128 -19.41 4.73 21.61
N GLY A 129 -18.09 4.51 21.62
CA GLY A 129 -17.34 3.76 20.61
C GLY A 129 -16.94 4.55 19.37
N THR A 130 -17.41 5.79 19.22
CA THR A 130 -17.01 6.69 18.13
C THR A 130 -15.95 7.68 18.63
N ASN A 131 -14.79 7.72 17.96
CA ASN A 131 -13.79 8.73 18.23
C ASN A 131 -14.27 10.08 17.71
N TYR A 132 -14.33 11.08 18.57
CA TYR A 132 -14.77 12.42 18.22
C TYR A 132 -13.60 13.40 18.30
N LYS A 133 -13.42 14.22 17.27
CA LYS A 133 -12.34 15.21 17.22
C LYS A 133 -12.80 16.46 16.49
N LYS A 134 -12.72 17.58 17.19
CA LYS A 134 -13.04 18.88 16.62
C LYS A 134 -11.97 19.91 16.95
N LYS A 135 -11.65 20.73 15.95
CA LYS A 135 -10.73 21.87 16.06
C LYS A 135 -11.45 23.10 15.54
N CYS A 136 -11.39 24.19 16.27
CA CYS A 136 -12.00 25.46 15.88
C CYS A 136 -11.16 26.63 16.38
N THR A 137 -11.43 27.80 15.82
CA THR A 137 -10.97 29.08 16.34
C THR A 137 -12.11 29.71 17.13
N VAL A 138 -11.85 30.07 18.39
CA VAL A 138 -12.86 30.60 19.31
C VAL A 138 -12.42 32.00 19.73
N ASN A 139 -13.34 32.96 19.70
CA ASN A 139 -13.12 34.27 20.31
C ASN A 139 -13.30 34.13 21.82
N ILE A 140 -12.20 34.30 22.56
CA ILE A 140 -12.22 34.10 24.01
C ILE A 140 -12.94 35.25 24.73
N ALA A 141 -12.92 36.46 24.17
CA ALA A 141 -13.62 37.62 24.74
C ALA A 141 -15.14 37.36 24.83
N ASP A 142 -15.75 36.89 23.74
CA ASP A 142 -17.18 36.57 23.68
C ASP A 142 -17.59 35.48 24.68
N GLU A 143 -16.71 34.52 24.96
CA GLU A 143 -16.98 33.44 25.93
C GLU A 143 -16.84 33.92 27.38
N ILE A 144 -15.95 34.88 27.64
CA ILE A 144 -15.80 35.50 28.97
C ILE A 144 -16.99 36.40 29.29
N ASP A 145 -17.46 37.20 28.32
CA ASP A 145 -18.61 38.10 28.51
C ASP A 145 -19.92 37.37 28.85
N LYS A 146 -20.02 36.09 28.48
CA LYS A 146 -21.16 35.22 28.86
C LYS A 146 -21.11 34.72 30.31
N LEU A 147 -19.98 34.89 31.00
CA LEU A 147 -19.74 34.33 32.32
C LEU A 147 -19.82 35.41 33.40
N ASP A 148 -20.70 35.22 34.37
CA ASP A 148 -20.79 36.10 35.54
C ASP A 148 -19.59 35.91 36.50
N THR A 149 -19.12 34.66 36.66
CA THR A 149 -18.02 34.27 37.56
C THR A 149 -17.26 33.03 37.07
N THR A 150 -16.08 32.76 37.67
CA THR A 150 -15.37 31.48 37.49
C THR A 150 -16.10 30.34 38.19
N TYR A 151 -16.52 29.33 37.42
CA TYR A 151 -17.13 28.10 37.93
C TYR A 151 -16.15 26.93 37.97
N PHE A 152 -16.35 26.07 38.97
CA PHE A 152 -15.58 24.85 39.16
C PHE A 152 -16.44 23.61 38.95
N TYR A 153 -15.84 22.59 38.36
CA TYR A 153 -16.51 21.40 37.86
C TYR A 153 -15.83 20.13 38.37
N ASP A 154 -16.60 19.25 39.03
CA ASP A 154 -16.20 17.86 39.27
C ASP A 154 -16.95 16.97 38.26
N ILE A 155 -16.21 16.15 37.51
CA ILE A 155 -16.80 15.27 36.48
C ILE A 155 -17.03 13.88 37.08
N PHE A 156 -18.20 13.30 36.79
CA PHE A 156 -18.61 11.98 37.21
C PHE A 156 -19.12 11.16 36.03
N VAL A 157 -18.89 9.86 36.10
CA VAL A 157 -19.59 8.88 35.27
C VAL A 157 -20.62 8.16 36.14
N VAL A 158 -21.84 8.03 35.62
CA VAL A 158 -22.88 7.25 36.28
C VAL A 158 -22.57 5.78 36.05
N ASP A 159 -22.63 4.96 37.11
CA ASP A 159 -22.52 3.51 37.05
C ASP A 159 -23.92 2.85 36.94
N SER A 160 -23.97 1.56 36.59
CA SER A 160 -25.20 0.75 36.48
C SER A 160 -26.10 0.82 37.72
N ASN A 161 -25.50 0.95 38.90
CA ASN A 161 -26.19 1.09 40.18
C ASN A 161 -26.64 2.53 40.50
N ASN A 162 -26.61 3.44 39.51
CA ASN A 162 -26.77 4.89 39.69
C ASN A 162 -25.75 5.54 40.65
N ALA A 163 -24.63 4.87 40.92
CA ALA A 163 -23.54 5.43 41.69
C ALA A 163 -22.74 6.43 40.84
N LEU A 164 -22.33 7.54 41.43
CA LEU A 164 -21.48 8.54 40.76
C LEU A 164 -20.01 8.21 41.02
N LEU A 165 -19.32 7.74 39.98
CA LEU A 165 -17.90 7.45 40.02
C LEU A 165 -17.10 8.68 39.55
N PRO A 166 -16.13 9.18 40.34
CA PRO A 166 -15.36 10.35 39.96
C PRO A 166 -14.45 10.05 38.76
N VAL A 167 -14.46 10.95 37.78
CA VAL A 167 -13.62 10.88 36.58
C VAL A 167 -12.28 11.55 36.90
N PRO A 168 -11.15 10.83 36.86
CA PRO A 168 -9.83 11.42 37.12
C PRO A 168 -9.45 12.44 36.04
N VAL A 169 -8.79 13.52 36.45
CA VAL A 169 -8.35 14.60 35.55
C VAL A 169 -6.84 14.76 35.62
N PHE A 170 -6.19 14.69 34.46
CA PHE A 170 -4.78 14.96 34.26
C PHE A 170 -4.61 16.37 33.68
N ILE A 171 -3.87 17.22 34.39
CA ILE A 171 -3.54 18.58 33.95
C ILE A 171 -2.14 18.54 33.36
N LYS A 172 -2.02 18.74 32.03
CA LYS A 172 -0.73 18.66 31.33
C LYS A 172 0.26 19.72 31.79
N ASN A 173 -0.20 20.89 32.22
CA ASN A 173 0.65 21.98 32.70
C ASN A 173 1.53 21.57 33.90
N ASN A 174 1.15 20.50 34.63
CA ASN A 174 1.88 19.99 35.79
C ASN A 174 2.84 18.83 35.45
N GLU A 175 3.01 18.51 34.16
CA GLU A 175 3.89 17.43 33.72
C GLU A 175 5.36 17.84 33.95
N ILE A 176 6.04 17.12 34.86
CA ILE A 176 7.48 17.31 35.09
C ILE A 176 8.21 16.54 34.00
N GLU A 177 8.76 17.26 33.01
CA GLU A 177 9.66 16.67 32.02
C GLU A 177 10.96 16.22 32.70
N TYR A 178 11.10 14.91 32.93
CA TYR A 178 12.39 14.34 33.29
C TYR A 178 13.25 14.27 32.02
N PHE A 179 14.46 14.85 32.08
CA PHE A 179 15.47 14.78 31.01
C PHE A 179 15.93 13.34 30.64
N ASN A 180 15.42 12.30 31.32
CA ASN A 180 15.73 10.90 31.05
C ASN A 180 14.49 10.18 30.52
N SER A 181 14.47 9.91 29.21
CA SER A 181 13.39 9.22 28.47
C SER A 181 13.11 7.76 28.89
N ALA A 182 13.73 7.27 29.97
CA ALA A 182 13.60 5.90 30.47
C ALA A 182 12.64 5.76 31.66
N VAL A 183 12.20 6.87 32.28
CA VAL A 183 11.22 6.86 33.37
C VAL A 183 9.99 7.60 32.90
N ASN A 184 8.86 6.90 32.82
CA ASN A 184 7.58 7.53 32.50
C ASN A 184 7.30 8.65 33.52
N PRO A 185 6.89 9.86 33.10
CA PRO A 185 6.56 10.93 34.02
C PRO A 185 5.49 10.46 35.00
N ILE A 186 5.66 10.75 36.30
CA ILE A 186 4.67 10.40 37.32
C ILE A 186 3.43 11.27 37.06
N GLN A 187 2.42 10.70 36.43
CA GLN A 187 1.15 11.37 36.18
C GLN A 187 0.34 11.46 37.48
N LYS A 188 0.08 12.69 37.93
CA LYS A 188 -0.83 12.96 39.05
C LYS A 188 -2.23 13.24 38.52
N TYR A 189 -3.22 12.63 39.14
CA TYR A 189 -4.62 12.79 38.77
C TYR A 189 -5.36 13.56 39.85
N TYR A 190 -6.24 14.45 39.40
CA TYR A 190 -7.01 15.38 40.20
C TYR A 190 -8.51 15.21 39.92
N ARG A 191 -9.39 15.88 40.66
CA ARG A 191 -10.85 15.74 40.50
C ARG A 191 -11.56 16.97 39.94
N ARG A 192 -11.18 18.16 40.42
CA ARG A 192 -11.86 19.41 40.12
C ARG A 192 -11.12 20.22 39.07
N ILE A 193 -11.84 20.82 38.15
CA ILE A 193 -11.30 21.77 37.17
C ILE A 193 -12.09 23.07 37.17
N PHE A 194 -11.51 24.13 36.63
CA PHE A 194 -12.26 25.29 36.14
C PHE A 194 -12.17 25.30 34.62
N PHE A 195 -13.13 25.92 33.94
CA PHE A 195 -13.08 26.03 32.48
C PHE A 195 -12.63 27.43 32.03
N PHE A 196 -13.00 28.49 32.73
CA PHE A 196 -12.42 29.82 32.50
C PHE A 196 -12.10 30.44 33.85
N ASP A 197 -10.93 31.07 33.95
CA ASP A 197 -10.52 31.81 35.13
C ASP A 197 -10.47 33.31 34.83
N VAL A 198 -11.45 34.04 35.39
CA VAL A 198 -11.59 35.49 35.25
C VAL A 198 -11.28 36.20 36.59
N ILE A 199 -11.07 35.44 37.68
CA ILE A 199 -10.95 35.97 39.03
C ILE A 199 -9.48 36.09 39.46
N SER A 200 -8.60 35.21 38.97
CA SER A 200 -7.18 35.16 39.37
C SER A 200 -6.34 36.32 38.84
N SER A 201 -6.54 37.51 39.42
CA SER A 201 -5.64 38.69 39.35
C SER A 201 -6.33 39.98 39.82
N GLN A 202 -7.51 39.94 40.45
CA GLN A 202 -8.14 41.12 41.04
C GLN A 202 -7.30 41.63 42.23
N GLY A 203 -6.23 42.38 41.96
CA GLY A 203 -5.37 42.96 42.99
C GLY A 203 -3.97 43.42 42.57
N SER A 204 -3.47 43.02 41.41
CA SER A 204 -2.15 43.43 40.89
C SER A 204 -2.30 43.80 39.42
N GLY A 205 -1.77 44.96 39.01
CA GLY A 205 -2.10 45.72 37.78
C GLY A 205 -1.93 45.05 36.41
N SER A 206 -1.80 43.73 36.34
CA SER A 206 -1.88 42.92 35.14
C SER A 206 -2.90 41.80 35.36
N HIS A 207 -4.09 41.94 34.80
CA HIS A 207 -5.11 40.90 34.92
C HIS A 207 -4.79 39.73 33.98
N ILE A 208 -4.67 38.51 34.49
CA ILE A 208 -4.36 37.31 33.68
C ILE A 208 -5.61 36.44 33.64
N ILE A 209 -5.97 35.99 32.44
CA ILE A 209 -7.06 35.06 32.20
C ILE A 209 -6.48 33.72 31.78
N ARG A 210 -7.04 32.64 32.35
CA ARG A 210 -6.65 31.28 32.02
C ARG A 210 -7.82 30.55 31.37
N TYR A 211 -7.57 29.92 30.24
CA TYR A 211 -8.57 29.19 29.46
C TYR A 211 -7.99 27.89 28.90
N PRO A 212 -8.83 26.89 28.58
CA PRO A 212 -8.39 25.60 28.07
C PRO A 212 -8.02 25.72 26.60
N LYS A 213 -6.82 25.28 26.27
CA LYS A 213 -6.35 25.10 24.90
C LYS A 213 -6.79 23.76 24.32
N GLN A 214 -6.73 22.71 25.15
CA GLN A 214 -7.14 21.36 24.78
C GLN A 214 -7.97 20.73 25.89
N PHE A 215 -9.07 20.08 25.52
CA PHE A 215 -9.85 19.23 26.40
C PHE A 215 -10.04 17.85 25.75
N GLN A 216 -9.68 16.79 26.46
CA GLN A 216 -9.72 15.43 25.93
C GLN A 216 -10.32 14.46 26.95
N ILE A 217 -11.31 13.67 26.53
CA ILE A 217 -11.86 12.55 27.30
C ILE A 217 -11.27 11.27 26.73
N LYS A 218 -10.64 10.44 27.57
CA LYS A 218 -10.11 9.14 27.16
C LYS A 218 -10.90 8.03 27.85
N VAL A 219 -11.48 7.16 27.04
CA VAL A 219 -12.24 5.99 27.49
C VAL A 219 -11.46 4.76 27.06
N THR A 220 -11.13 3.89 28.01
CA THR A 220 -10.38 2.67 27.75
C THR A 220 -11.30 1.47 27.85
N GLN A 221 -11.27 0.60 26.84
CA GLN A 221 -11.98 -0.68 26.85
C GLN A 221 -11.02 -1.80 27.26
N ASP A 222 -11.42 -2.61 28.24
CA ASP A 222 -10.75 -3.86 28.60
C ASP A 222 -11.35 -5.01 27.79
N ILE A 223 -10.52 -5.70 27.00
CA ILE A 223 -10.96 -6.79 26.11
C ILE A 223 -11.33 -8.06 26.87
N THR A 224 -10.92 -8.23 28.13
CA THR A 224 -11.16 -9.48 28.84
C THR A 224 -12.62 -9.71 29.24
N VAL A 225 -13.43 -8.65 29.34
CA VAL A 225 -14.81 -8.72 29.86
C VAL A 225 -15.82 -7.86 29.07
N ASP A 226 -15.42 -7.26 27.94
CA ASP A 226 -16.24 -6.28 27.19
C ASP A 226 -16.71 -5.09 28.06
N GLU A 227 -15.91 -4.73 29.08
CA GLU A 227 -16.20 -3.69 30.05
C GLU A 227 -15.33 -2.46 29.79
N PHE A 228 -15.92 -1.28 29.92
CA PHE A 228 -15.19 -0.03 29.81
C PHE A 228 -14.70 0.40 31.19
N LEU A 229 -13.46 0.86 31.25
CA LEU A 229 -12.88 1.45 32.44
C LEU A 229 -13.42 2.87 32.64
N ILE A 230 -13.38 3.37 33.88
CA ILE A 230 -13.71 4.77 34.17
C ILE A 230 -12.86 5.67 33.25
N PRO A 231 -13.49 6.61 32.53
CA PRO A 231 -12.73 7.50 31.66
C PRO A 231 -11.86 8.44 32.49
N TYR A 232 -10.82 8.98 31.89
CA TYR A 232 -10.07 10.09 32.48
C TYR A 232 -9.99 11.25 31.49
N VAL A 233 -9.94 12.46 32.05
CA VAL A 233 -9.88 13.71 31.29
C VAL A 233 -8.44 14.20 31.25
N THR A 234 -8.02 14.73 30.12
CA THR A 234 -6.77 15.47 29.97
C THR A 234 -7.09 16.89 29.56
N ILE A 235 -6.60 17.87 30.32
CA ILE A 235 -6.81 19.30 30.06
C ILE A 235 -5.47 20.02 30.00
N GLU A 236 -5.36 20.99 29.09
CA GLU A 236 -4.21 21.86 28.91
C GLU A 236 -4.70 23.31 28.93
N TYR A 237 -4.16 24.12 29.84
CA TYR A 237 -4.50 25.53 29.98
C TYR A 237 -3.47 26.42 29.29
N GLU A 238 -3.94 27.57 28.82
CA GLU A 238 -3.14 28.67 28.29
C GLU A 238 -3.50 29.93 29.09
N GLU A 239 -2.50 30.79 29.32
CA GLU A 239 -2.63 32.02 30.13
C GLU A 239 -2.33 33.22 29.24
N GLU A 240 -3.17 34.25 29.33
CA GLU A 240 -3.00 35.48 28.54
C GLU A 240 -3.41 36.71 29.37
N TYR A 241 -2.86 37.88 29.05
CA TYR A 241 -3.23 39.12 29.73
C TYR A 241 -4.57 39.65 29.21
N MET A 242 -5.43 40.09 30.13
CA MET A 242 -6.75 40.65 29.82
C MET A 242 -6.69 41.85 28.87
N THR A 243 -5.65 42.69 28.98
CA THR A 243 -5.43 43.80 28.04
C THR A 243 -5.30 43.28 26.60
N ASN A 244 -4.50 42.24 26.38
CA ASN A 244 -4.29 41.67 25.05
C ASN A 244 -5.57 41.05 24.46
N ILE A 245 -6.48 40.57 25.31
CA ILE A 245 -7.74 39.95 24.87
C ILE A 245 -8.75 41.00 24.38
N TYR A 246 -8.77 42.19 25.01
CA TYR A 246 -9.75 43.25 24.70
C TYR A 246 -9.16 44.42 23.87
N ASP A 247 -7.85 44.50 23.70
CA ASP A 247 -7.19 45.54 22.89
C ASP A 247 -7.25 45.25 21.37
N GLU A 248 -7.60 44.02 20.97
CA GLU A 248 -7.76 43.65 19.55
C GLU A 248 -9.16 44.05 19.03
N GLU A 249 -9.22 44.97 18.05
CA GLU A 249 -10.48 45.48 17.46
C GLU A 249 -11.38 44.39 16.86
N ASP A 250 -10.80 43.27 16.42
CA ASP A 250 -11.51 42.12 15.81
C ASP A 250 -11.81 40.97 16.80
N GLY A 251 -11.38 41.09 18.08
CA GLY A 251 -11.49 40.04 19.10
C GLY A 251 -10.35 39.00 19.07
N TYR A 252 -10.04 38.43 20.24
CA TYR A 252 -8.90 37.52 20.42
C TYR A 252 -9.25 36.07 20.09
N PHE A 253 -8.80 35.59 18.93
CA PHE A 253 -9.07 34.24 18.42
C PHE A 253 -7.96 33.23 18.76
N THR A 254 -8.34 32.17 19.47
CA THR A 254 -7.42 31.08 19.83
C THR A 254 -7.86 29.74 19.26
N LYS A 255 -6.90 28.82 19.09
CA LYS A 255 -7.18 27.48 18.58
C LYS A 255 -7.59 26.57 19.72
N TYR A 256 -8.85 26.15 19.72
CA TYR A 256 -9.39 25.19 20.68
C TYR A 256 -9.48 23.78 20.08
N LYS A 257 -9.15 22.78 20.89
CA LYS A 257 -9.18 21.36 20.49
C LYS A 257 -9.97 20.52 21.49
N PHE A 258 -11.05 19.91 21.02
CA PHE A 258 -11.88 18.98 21.78
C PHE A 258 -11.81 17.57 21.19
N GLU A 259 -11.52 16.57 22.05
CA GLU A 259 -11.36 15.18 21.62
C GLU A 259 -12.00 14.18 22.60
N VAL A 260 -12.67 13.15 22.07
CA VAL A 260 -13.10 11.97 22.82
C VAL A 260 -12.50 10.75 22.13
N ASN A 261 -11.59 10.07 22.84
CA ASN A 261 -10.85 8.92 22.29
C ASN A 261 -11.23 7.65 23.04
N TYR A 262 -11.69 6.65 22.27
CA TYR A 262 -11.85 5.27 22.70
C TYR A 262 -10.57 4.50 22.35
N ILE A 263 -9.97 3.88 23.36
CA ILE A 263 -8.71 3.13 23.22
C ILE A 263 -8.95 1.69 23.65
N SER A 264 -8.43 0.74 22.87
CA SER A 264 -8.46 -0.69 23.17
C SER A 264 -7.04 -1.15 23.53
N THR A 265 -6.88 -1.89 24.63
CA THR A 265 -5.57 -2.25 25.21
C THR A 265 -4.93 -3.52 24.64
N SER A 266 -5.61 -4.31 23.80
CA SER A 266 -5.13 -5.66 23.38
C SER A 266 -5.00 -5.88 21.87
N SER A 267 -5.08 -4.85 21.02
CA SER A 267 -4.88 -5.01 19.57
C SER A 267 -3.41 -4.97 19.12
N GLU A 268 -2.49 -4.51 19.97
CA GLU A 268 -1.10 -4.28 19.56
C GLU A 268 -0.30 -5.59 19.44
N THR A 269 -0.40 -6.47 20.43
CA THR A 269 0.40 -7.73 20.46
C THR A 269 0.06 -8.66 19.30
N THR A 270 -1.22 -8.83 18.99
CA THR A 270 -1.69 -9.66 17.86
C THR A 270 -1.26 -9.06 16.52
N PHE A 271 -1.31 -7.74 16.37
CA PHE A 271 -0.81 -7.04 15.20
C PHE A 271 0.70 -7.26 15.01
N PHE A 272 1.50 -7.13 16.07
CA PHE A 272 2.95 -7.38 16.02
C PHE A 272 3.27 -8.83 15.63
N ILE A 273 2.57 -9.82 16.19
CA ILE A 273 2.79 -11.23 15.86
C ILE A 273 2.45 -11.50 14.39
N ALA A 274 1.30 -11.04 13.91
CA ALA A 274 0.88 -11.21 12.52
C ALA A 274 1.85 -10.51 11.54
N MET A 275 2.34 -9.33 11.91
CA MET A 275 3.33 -8.59 11.14
C MET A 275 4.66 -9.36 11.04
N VAL A 276 5.20 -9.82 12.17
CA VAL A 276 6.46 -10.59 12.19
C VAL A 276 6.32 -11.86 11.36
N PHE A 277 5.20 -12.56 11.47
CA PHE A 277 4.93 -13.75 10.65
C PHE A 277 4.93 -13.45 9.13
N MET A 278 4.32 -12.35 8.71
CA MET A 278 4.27 -11.99 7.29
C MET A 278 5.64 -11.50 6.77
N LEU A 279 6.43 -10.83 7.61
CA LEU A 279 7.79 -10.42 7.28
C LEU A 279 8.73 -11.63 7.16
N THR A 280 8.65 -12.60 8.07
CA THR A 280 9.47 -13.83 7.99
C THR A 280 9.09 -14.68 6.78
N LEU A 281 7.79 -14.78 6.47
CA LEU A 281 7.33 -15.43 5.25
C LEU A 281 7.88 -14.75 3.99
N GLY A 282 7.80 -13.41 3.93
CA GLY A 282 8.36 -12.63 2.82
C GLY A 282 9.87 -12.82 2.66
N PHE A 283 10.61 -12.87 3.77
CA PHE A 283 12.04 -13.15 3.78
C PHE A 283 12.36 -14.55 3.25
N MET A 284 11.66 -15.59 3.73
CA MET A 284 11.88 -16.97 3.29
C MET A 284 11.57 -17.16 1.80
N LEU A 285 10.49 -16.56 1.31
CA LEU A 285 10.17 -16.55 -0.13
C LEU A 285 11.22 -15.78 -0.95
N GLY A 286 11.75 -14.70 -0.39
CA GLY A 286 12.85 -13.94 -0.98
C GLY A 286 14.12 -14.79 -1.11
N CYS A 287 14.52 -15.49 -0.04
CA CYS A 287 15.67 -16.41 -0.04
C CYS A 287 15.51 -17.52 -1.08
N LEU A 288 14.32 -18.12 -1.17
CA LEU A 288 14.03 -19.13 -2.19
C LEU A 288 14.18 -18.56 -3.61
N LYS A 289 13.63 -17.38 -3.90
CA LYS A 289 13.76 -16.74 -5.23
C LYS A 289 15.19 -16.36 -5.56
N ALA A 290 15.93 -15.83 -4.57
CA ALA A 290 17.34 -15.50 -4.72
C ALA A 290 18.17 -16.76 -5.02
N TYR A 291 17.91 -17.87 -4.33
CA TYR A 291 18.54 -19.16 -4.59
C TYR A 291 18.26 -19.67 -6.01
N LEU A 292 16.99 -19.67 -6.42
CA LEU A 292 16.61 -20.11 -7.77
C LEU A 292 17.22 -19.24 -8.87
N TRP A 293 17.29 -17.93 -8.64
CA TRP A 293 17.96 -17.02 -9.57
C TRP A 293 19.46 -17.32 -9.66
N THR A 294 20.12 -17.60 -8.53
CA THR A 294 21.54 -17.95 -8.51
C THR A 294 21.82 -19.22 -9.29
N GLU A 295 21.03 -20.28 -9.14
CA GLU A 295 21.21 -21.52 -9.91
C GLU A 295 21.08 -21.31 -11.43
N ARG A 296 20.26 -20.34 -11.86
CA ARG A 296 20.00 -20.06 -13.28
C ARG A 296 20.98 -19.06 -13.89
N ASN A 297 21.81 -18.40 -13.09
CA ASN A 297 22.66 -17.32 -13.57
C ASN A 297 24.15 -17.45 -13.24
N ILE A 298 24.50 -18.27 -12.24
CA ILE A 298 25.87 -18.42 -11.75
C ILE A 298 26.33 -19.85 -11.97
N VAL A 299 27.52 -20.02 -12.54
CA VAL A 299 28.15 -21.34 -12.69
C VAL A 299 28.77 -21.75 -11.35
N SER A 300 28.65 -23.03 -10.99
CA SER A 300 29.32 -23.62 -9.83
C SER A 300 30.81 -23.29 -9.82
N GLY A 301 31.24 -22.39 -8.92
CA GLY A 301 32.64 -21.96 -8.77
C GLY A 301 32.91 -20.47 -9.02
N GLU A 302 31.96 -19.73 -9.61
CA GLU A 302 32.05 -18.26 -9.67
C GLU A 302 31.74 -17.64 -8.30
N GLY A 303 32.60 -16.71 -7.86
CA GLY A 303 32.43 -16.01 -6.59
C GLY A 303 31.19 -15.10 -6.57
N ILE A 304 30.65 -14.84 -5.38
CA ILE A 304 29.52 -13.93 -5.19
C ILE A 304 29.99 -12.48 -5.39
N GLY A 305 29.73 -11.93 -6.58
CA GLY A 305 30.01 -10.53 -6.89
C GLY A 305 28.95 -9.54 -6.40
N LEU A 306 29.26 -8.24 -6.40
CA LEU A 306 28.33 -7.15 -6.02
C LEU A 306 27.03 -7.16 -6.83
N LYS A 307 27.08 -7.55 -8.11
CA LYS A 307 25.88 -7.69 -8.96
C LYS A 307 24.92 -8.76 -8.44
N CYS A 308 25.44 -9.86 -7.91
CA CYS A 308 24.66 -10.93 -7.29
C CYS A 308 23.95 -10.44 -6.04
N LEU A 309 24.67 -9.72 -5.17
CA LEU A 309 24.09 -9.12 -3.94
C LEU A 309 22.95 -8.15 -4.26
N PHE A 310 23.15 -7.24 -5.22
CA PHE A 310 22.09 -6.33 -5.65
C PHE A 310 20.86 -7.09 -6.15
N LYS A 311 21.08 -8.16 -6.94
CA LYS A 311 20.00 -8.97 -7.47
C LYS A 311 19.24 -9.73 -6.38
N TRP A 312 19.93 -10.29 -5.38
CA TRP A 312 19.28 -10.88 -4.20
C TRP A 312 18.41 -9.88 -3.45
N ILE A 313 18.92 -8.66 -3.21
CA ILE A 313 18.14 -7.58 -2.60
C ILE A 313 16.87 -7.30 -3.42
N THR A 314 16.98 -7.21 -4.75
CA THR A 314 15.80 -6.98 -5.59
C THR A 314 14.80 -8.14 -5.56
N GLU A 315 15.26 -9.40 -5.49
CA GLU A 315 14.38 -10.57 -5.35
C GLU A 315 13.70 -10.61 -3.97
N TRP A 316 14.39 -10.20 -2.91
CA TRP A 316 13.80 -10.02 -1.58
C TRP A 316 12.73 -8.93 -1.60
N ILE A 317 13.00 -7.77 -2.19
CA ILE A 317 12.02 -6.69 -2.32
C ILE A 317 10.77 -7.19 -3.06
N LYS A 318 10.94 -7.88 -4.20
CA LYS A 318 9.86 -8.47 -5.00
C LYS A 318 9.00 -9.50 -4.24
N ALA A 319 9.55 -10.15 -3.22
CA ALA A 319 8.85 -11.11 -2.37
C ALA A 319 8.25 -10.49 -1.10
N LEU A 320 8.89 -9.45 -0.56
CA LEU A 320 8.54 -8.84 0.71
C LEU A 320 7.33 -7.90 0.61
N TYR A 321 7.31 -6.98 -0.37
CA TYR A 321 6.24 -5.99 -0.46
C TYR A 321 4.82 -6.60 -0.62
N PRO A 322 4.60 -7.70 -1.37
CA PRO A 322 3.27 -8.31 -1.45
C PRO A 322 2.83 -8.91 -0.11
N CYS A 323 3.77 -9.46 0.68
CA CYS A 323 3.46 -9.99 2.02
C CYS A 323 3.04 -8.87 2.97
N ILE A 324 3.77 -7.75 2.97
CA ILE A 324 3.40 -6.58 3.79
C ILE A 324 2.07 -5.99 3.30
N PHE A 325 1.86 -5.90 1.97
CA PHE A 325 0.59 -5.45 1.40
C PHE A 325 -0.58 -6.33 1.85
N LEU A 326 -0.45 -7.67 1.79
CA LEU A 326 -1.48 -8.60 2.24
C LEU A 326 -1.77 -8.46 3.74
N PHE A 327 -0.75 -8.20 4.55
CA PHE A 327 -0.91 -7.90 5.97
C PHE A 327 -1.71 -6.60 6.20
N LEU A 328 -1.33 -5.51 5.53
CA LEU A 328 -2.06 -4.23 5.61
C LEU A 328 -3.50 -4.36 5.11
N LEU A 329 -3.70 -5.12 4.04
CA LEU A 329 -5.03 -5.39 3.48
C LEU A 329 -5.87 -6.22 4.45
N GLY A 330 -5.32 -7.31 4.99
CA GLY A 330 -6.02 -8.19 5.93
C GLY A 330 -6.41 -7.47 7.21
N THR A 331 -5.52 -6.67 7.78
CA THR A 331 -5.81 -5.85 8.97
C THR A 331 -6.87 -4.79 8.68
N SER A 332 -6.82 -4.15 7.52
CA SER A 332 -7.81 -3.14 7.13
C SER A 332 -9.19 -3.74 6.84
N ILE A 333 -9.25 -4.92 6.20
CA ILE A 333 -10.49 -5.67 5.97
C ILE A 333 -11.06 -6.16 7.31
N PHE A 334 -10.21 -6.63 8.23
CA PHE A 334 -10.63 -7.00 9.58
C PHE A 334 -11.34 -5.82 10.25
N TYR A 335 -10.71 -4.65 10.30
CA TYR A 335 -11.37 -3.47 10.87
C TYR A 335 -12.63 -3.09 10.10
N LEU A 336 -12.62 -3.11 8.77
CA LEU A 336 -13.79 -2.76 7.97
C LEU A 336 -14.99 -3.69 8.27
N ILE A 337 -14.80 -5.00 8.30
CA ILE A 337 -15.89 -5.96 8.53
C ILE A 337 -16.37 -5.90 9.98
N PHE A 338 -15.45 -6.02 10.94
CA PHE A 338 -15.83 -6.13 12.34
C PHE A 338 -16.34 -4.79 12.88
N PHE A 339 -15.70 -3.66 12.59
CA PHE A 339 -16.17 -2.36 13.07
C PHE A 339 -17.50 -1.92 12.44
N LYS A 340 -17.69 -2.17 11.14
CA LYS A 340 -18.89 -1.67 10.42
C LYS A 340 -20.14 -2.52 10.58
N ASN A 341 -20.03 -3.70 11.17
CA ASN A 341 -21.17 -4.59 11.37
C ASN A 341 -21.36 -4.94 12.86
N GLN A 342 -21.12 -3.95 13.73
CA GLN A 342 -21.21 -4.08 15.18
C GLN A 342 -22.47 -3.44 15.74
N ASP A 343 -23.30 -4.23 16.42
CA ASP A 343 -24.41 -3.74 17.26
C ASP A 343 -23.94 -3.47 18.71
N ALA A 344 -23.00 -4.26 19.21
CA ALA A 344 -22.28 -4.05 20.47
C ALA A 344 -20.79 -3.73 20.20
N ILE A 345 -20.17 -2.99 21.10
CA ILE A 345 -18.83 -2.43 20.89
C ILE A 345 -17.76 -3.49 21.22
N TYR A 346 -17.29 -4.22 20.21
CA TYR A 346 -16.23 -5.22 20.39
C TYR A 346 -14.87 -4.77 19.85
N VAL A 347 -14.86 -3.96 18.78
CA VAL A 347 -13.63 -3.51 18.11
C VAL A 347 -13.69 -2.02 17.93
N VAL A 348 -12.63 -1.31 18.32
CA VAL A 348 -12.49 0.13 18.08
C VAL A 348 -11.39 0.34 17.06
N VAL A 349 -11.65 1.19 16.06
CA VAL A 349 -10.65 1.52 15.04
C VAL A 349 -9.60 2.46 15.63
N PRO A 350 -8.30 2.13 15.51
CA PRO A 350 -7.23 2.99 16.00
C PRO A 350 -7.13 4.27 15.16
N VAL A 351 -7.42 5.42 15.75
CA VAL A 351 -7.30 6.74 15.10
C VAL A 351 -5.99 7.45 15.50
N GLN A 352 -5.42 7.10 16.66
CA GLN A 352 -4.19 7.68 17.20
C GLN A 352 -3.42 6.60 17.99
N GLY A 353 -2.13 6.83 18.26
CA GLY A 353 -1.28 5.92 19.04
C GLY A 353 -0.25 5.14 18.21
N ALA A 354 0.45 4.21 18.85
CA ALA A 354 1.56 3.48 18.26
C ALA A 354 1.14 2.66 17.03
N LEU A 355 -0.01 1.96 17.12
CA LEU A 355 -0.55 1.15 16.03
C LEU A 355 -0.86 1.98 14.77
N TYR A 356 -1.42 3.18 14.92
CA TYR A 356 -1.70 4.10 13.81
C TYR A 356 -0.40 4.55 13.11
N ILE A 357 0.62 4.93 13.89
CA ILE A 357 1.93 5.34 13.38
C ILE A 357 2.59 4.16 12.65
N LEU A 358 2.55 2.97 13.25
CA LEU A 358 3.13 1.75 12.71
C LEU A 358 2.52 1.41 11.34
N PHE A 359 1.18 1.39 11.26
CA PHE A 359 0.47 1.16 9.99
C PHE A 359 0.88 2.16 8.91
N LYS A 360 0.92 3.46 9.25
CA LYS A 360 1.32 4.52 8.31
C LYS A 360 2.76 4.34 7.81
N VAL A 361 3.70 4.02 8.69
CA VAL A 361 5.10 3.76 8.31
C VAL A 361 5.20 2.56 7.38
N PHE A 362 4.56 1.43 7.73
CA PHE A 362 4.58 0.24 6.87
C PHE A 362 3.90 0.47 5.53
N PHE A 363 2.82 1.24 5.49
CA PHE A 363 2.18 1.64 4.24
C PHE A 363 3.15 2.40 3.33
N ILE A 364 3.84 3.42 3.85
CA ILE A 364 4.83 4.21 3.08
C ILE A 364 6.00 3.33 2.61
N VAL A 365 6.52 2.47 3.49
CA VAL A 365 7.58 1.52 3.14
C VAL A 365 7.12 0.57 2.03
N THR A 366 5.91 0.02 2.13
CA THR A 366 5.35 -0.90 1.13
C THR A 366 5.19 -0.21 -0.23
N PHE A 367 4.72 1.04 -0.24
CA PHE A 367 4.64 1.85 -1.45
C PHE A 367 6.03 2.03 -2.09
N GLY A 368 7.04 2.44 -1.32
CA GLY A 368 8.41 2.60 -1.82
C GLY A 368 9.01 1.30 -2.37
N LEU A 369 8.84 0.19 -1.65
CA LEU A 369 9.30 -1.14 -2.10
C LEU A 369 8.58 -1.60 -3.37
N SER A 370 7.27 -1.32 -3.49
CA SER A 370 6.50 -1.67 -4.68
C SER A 370 6.98 -0.91 -5.92
N LEU A 371 7.31 0.37 -5.79
CA LEU A 371 7.86 1.20 -6.86
C LEU A 371 9.20 0.64 -7.36
N ILE A 372 10.12 0.36 -6.43
CA ILE A 372 11.43 -0.26 -6.76
C ILE A 372 11.24 -1.62 -7.44
N SER A 373 10.28 -2.43 -6.96
CA SER A 373 9.96 -3.71 -7.56
C SER A 373 9.45 -3.58 -9.00
N ILE A 374 8.55 -2.65 -9.29
CA ILE A 374 8.00 -2.46 -10.64
C ILE A 374 9.10 -1.97 -11.58
N LEU A 375 9.88 -0.96 -11.19
CA LEU A 375 10.98 -0.46 -12.01
C LEU A 375 12.00 -1.56 -12.33
N THR A 376 12.39 -2.36 -11.34
CA THR A 376 13.31 -3.48 -11.57
C THR A 376 12.73 -4.53 -12.53
N ARG A 377 11.44 -4.89 -12.37
CA ARG A 377 10.76 -5.84 -13.28
C ARG A 377 10.69 -5.30 -14.71
N LEU A 378 10.42 -4.00 -14.88
CA LEU A 378 10.39 -3.37 -16.20
C LEU A 378 11.76 -3.40 -16.87
N ILE A 379 12.82 -3.11 -16.13
CA ILE A 379 14.20 -3.17 -16.63
C ILE A 379 14.54 -4.60 -17.06
N GLU A 380 14.17 -5.61 -16.27
CA GLU A 380 14.38 -7.02 -16.60
C GLU A 380 13.64 -7.43 -17.88
N GLN A 381 12.34 -7.09 -17.98
CA GLN A 381 11.54 -7.38 -19.18
C GLN A 381 12.07 -6.67 -20.44
N CYS A 382 12.67 -5.49 -20.29
CA CYS A 382 13.29 -4.75 -21.40
C CYS A 382 14.69 -5.25 -21.76
N ARG A 383 15.26 -6.22 -21.03
CA ARG A 383 16.58 -6.82 -21.30
C ARG A 383 16.49 -8.24 -21.86
N VAL A 384 15.28 -8.78 -21.99
CA VAL A 384 15.07 -10.14 -22.48
C VAL A 384 15.50 -10.25 -23.93
N SER A 385 16.37 -11.20 -24.25
CA SER A 385 16.80 -11.42 -25.63
C SER A 385 15.83 -12.33 -26.37
N VAL A 386 15.43 -11.91 -27.57
CA VAL A 386 14.44 -12.61 -28.39
C VAL A 386 15.04 -12.86 -29.77
N PHE A 387 15.00 -14.11 -30.21
CA PHE A 387 15.49 -14.50 -31.52
C PHE A 387 14.45 -15.33 -32.28
N PHE A 388 14.24 -14.98 -33.54
CA PHE A 388 13.32 -15.67 -34.45
C PHE A 388 14.12 -16.59 -35.37
N ILE A 389 13.75 -17.88 -35.36
CA ILE A 389 14.38 -18.94 -36.14
C ILE A 389 13.47 -19.24 -37.33
N ASP A 390 13.94 -18.97 -38.55
CA ASP A 390 13.19 -19.22 -39.78
C ASP A 390 13.56 -20.59 -40.37
N TRP A 391 12.57 -21.46 -40.50
CA TRP A 391 12.72 -22.82 -41.02
C TRP A 391 12.51 -22.91 -42.55
N GLU A 392 12.13 -21.82 -43.20
CA GLU A 392 11.81 -21.83 -44.62
C GLU A 392 13.04 -22.11 -45.49
N LYS A 393 12.86 -22.97 -46.49
CA LYS A 393 13.91 -23.36 -47.44
C LYS A 393 13.76 -22.59 -48.75
N SER A 394 14.87 -22.34 -49.43
CA SER A 394 14.84 -21.71 -50.75
C SER A 394 14.04 -22.56 -51.77
N ARG A 395 13.29 -21.89 -52.64
CA ARG A 395 12.42 -22.53 -53.66
C ARG A 395 13.17 -23.03 -54.90
N GLY A 396 14.41 -23.47 -54.74
CA GLY A 396 15.28 -23.93 -55.83
C GLY A 396 16.39 -22.93 -56.18
N LYS A 397 16.86 -22.97 -57.41
CA LYS A 397 17.96 -22.13 -57.91
C LYS A 397 17.46 -21.21 -59.01
N LEU A 398 17.85 -19.94 -58.95
CA LEU A 398 17.63 -18.92 -59.95
C LEU A 398 18.92 -18.73 -60.77
N TYR A 399 18.77 -18.45 -62.06
CA TYR A 399 19.91 -18.10 -62.91
C TYR A 399 20.29 -16.63 -62.68
N SER A 400 21.54 -16.38 -62.27
CA SER A 400 22.05 -15.01 -62.10
C SER A 400 22.79 -14.57 -63.36
N PRO A 401 22.29 -13.57 -64.11
CA PRO A 401 22.93 -13.11 -65.35
C PRO A 401 24.30 -12.44 -65.12
N THR A 402 24.63 -12.08 -63.87
CA THR A 402 25.90 -11.43 -63.50
C THR A 402 27.06 -12.39 -63.28
N ASN A 403 26.79 -13.61 -62.79
CA ASN A 403 27.83 -14.58 -62.42
C ASN A 403 27.78 -15.86 -63.27
N GLU A 404 26.83 -15.97 -64.22
CA GLU A 404 26.57 -17.18 -65.02
C GLU A 404 26.34 -18.46 -64.18
N GLU A 405 25.98 -18.31 -62.91
CA GLU A 405 25.78 -19.40 -61.95
C GLU A 405 24.33 -19.51 -61.49
N LEU A 406 23.94 -20.73 -61.12
CA LEU A 406 22.65 -21.02 -60.49
C LEU A 406 22.73 -20.68 -58.99
N ILE A 407 22.27 -19.49 -58.63
CA ILE A 407 22.21 -19.01 -57.23
C ILE A 407 20.96 -19.56 -56.56
N THR A 408 21.02 -19.92 -55.28
CA THR A 408 19.84 -20.33 -54.52
C THR A 408 18.82 -19.19 -54.41
N ALA A 409 17.54 -19.48 -54.67
CA ALA A 409 16.48 -18.49 -54.57
C ALA A 409 16.43 -17.89 -53.15
N PRO A 410 16.33 -16.56 -52.99
CA PRO A 410 16.26 -15.95 -51.67
C PRO A 410 14.95 -16.31 -50.97
N VAL A 411 15.02 -16.47 -49.65
CA VAL A 411 13.85 -16.67 -48.78
C VAL A 411 13.27 -15.31 -48.40
N SER A 412 11.94 -15.19 -48.40
CA SER A 412 11.25 -13.97 -48.01
C SER A 412 11.39 -13.71 -46.50
N VAL A 413 11.76 -12.48 -46.14
CA VAL A 413 11.93 -12.01 -44.75
C VAL A 413 10.62 -11.50 -44.14
N TRP A 414 9.60 -11.24 -44.97
CA TRP A 414 8.36 -10.60 -44.54
C TRP A 414 7.59 -11.36 -43.45
N ARG A 415 7.65 -12.70 -43.45
CA ARG A 415 7.08 -13.53 -42.37
C ARG A 415 7.71 -13.18 -41.01
N THR A 416 9.04 -13.06 -40.97
CA THR A 416 9.78 -12.70 -39.75
C THR A 416 9.43 -11.30 -39.28
N PHE A 417 9.30 -10.33 -40.19
CA PHE A 417 8.84 -8.98 -39.81
C PHE A 417 7.39 -8.98 -39.30
N PHE A 418 6.51 -9.76 -39.92
CA PHE A 418 5.12 -9.89 -39.46
C PHE A 418 5.04 -10.49 -38.06
N VAL A 419 5.76 -11.58 -37.81
CA VAL A 419 5.85 -12.22 -36.48
C VAL A 419 6.47 -11.28 -35.45
N ALA A 420 7.53 -10.56 -35.81
CA ALA A 420 8.18 -9.60 -34.91
C ALA A 420 7.24 -8.44 -34.53
N ASN A 421 6.41 -7.96 -35.46
CA ASN A 421 5.37 -6.97 -35.18
C ASN A 421 4.30 -7.51 -34.23
N GLN A 422 3.86 -8.75 -34.40
CA GLN A 422 2.91 -9.36 -33.48
C GLN A 422 3.51 -9.55 -32.08
N TRP A 423 4.79 -9.93 -32.00
CA TRP A 423 5.51 -9.97 -30.75
C TRP A 423 5.59 -8.60 -30.07
N ASN A 424 5.94 -7.54 -30.81
CA ASN A 424 5.98 -6.16 -30.30
C ASN A 424 4.64 -5.75 -29.68
N ASN A 425 3.53 -6.06 -30.36
CA ASN A 425 2.18 -5.80 -29.86
C ASN A 425 1.82 -6.62 -28.60
N LEU A 426 2.35 -7.85 -28.46
CA LEU A 426 2.12 -8.68 -27.28
C LEU A 426 2.91 -8.20 -26.05
N GLN A 427 4.04 -7.52 -26.22
CA GLN A 427 4.85 -7.06 -25.10
C GLN A 427 4.11 -6.12 -24.14
N THR A 428 3.20 -5.31 -24.67
CA THR A 428 2.41 -4.31 -23.92
C THR A 428 0.99 -4.78 -23.60
N PHE A 429 0.67 -6.03 -23.90
CA PHE A 429 -0.64 -6.61 -23.67
C PHE A 429 -0.96 -6.71 -22.17
N ARG A 430 -2.17 -6.26 -21.80
CA ARG A 430 -2.68 -6.26 -20.42
C ARG A 430 -3.96 -7.10 -20.31
N LYS A 431 -4.17 -7.73 -19.15
CA LYS A 431 -5.39 -8.49 -18.84
C LYS A 431 -6.58 -7.60 -18.51
N VAL A 432 -6.31 -6.50 -17.81
CA VAL A 432 -7.32 -5.56 -17.28
C VAL A 432 -7.22 -4.24 -18.02
N ASN A 433 -8.35 -3.58 -18.28
CA ASN A 433 -8.35 -2.23 -18.82
C ASN A 433 -8.30 -1.23 -17.65
N ILE A 434 -7.10 -0.74 -17.34
CA ILE A 434 -6.83 0.14 -16.21
C ILE A 434 -7.64 1.45 -16.28
N LYS A 435 -7.78 2.04 -17.47
CA LYS A 435 -8.54 3.28 -17.65
C LYS A 435 -10.01 3.10 -17.26
N PHE A 436 -10.61 1.99 -17.69
CA PHE A 436 -11.99 1.66 -17.31
C PHE A 436 -12.11 1.37 -15.81
N SER A 437 -11.13 0.66 -15.22
CA SER A 437 -11.10 0.40 -13.77
C SER A 437 -11.11 1.68 -12.95
N ILE A 438 -10.30 2.68 -13.34
CA ILE A 438 -10.18 3.95 -12.63
C ILE A 438 -11.48 4.75 -12.70
N ILE A 439 -12.10 4.85 -13.90
CA ILE A 439 -13.39 5.54 -14.05
C ILE A 439 -14.46 4.90 -13.16
N LEU A 440 -14.55 3.56 -13.17
CA LEU A 440 -15.51 2.84 -12.35
C LEU A 440 -15.21 2.99 -10.85
N MET A 441 -13.94 3.03 -10.46
CA MET A 441 -13.53 3.27 -9.08
C MET A 441 -13.97 4.65 -8.58
N VAL A 442 -13.74 5.71 -9.35
CA VAL A 442 -14.19 7.07 -9.01
C VAL A 442 -15.71 7.14 -8.93
N PHE A 443 -16.43 6.51 -9.87
CA PHE A 443 -17.89 6.44 -9.82
C PHE A 443 -18.40 5.75 -8.54
N LEU A 444 -17.77 4.66 -8.11
CA LEU A 444 -18.15 3.98 -6.87
C LEU A 444 -17.83 4.81 -5.62
N LEU A 445 -16.63 5.38 -5.52
CA LEU A 445 -16.20 6.10 -4.32
C LEU A 445 -16.88 7.45 -4.17
N GLU A 446 -16.88 8.27 -5.22
CA GLU A 446 -17.40 9.64 -5.21
C GLU A 446 -18.84 9.68 -5.74
N GLY A 447 -19.12 9.02 -6.87
CA GLY A 447 -20.45 9.06 -7.49
C GLY A 447 -21.56 8.42 -6.66
N LEU A 448 -21.24 7.41 -5.85
CA LEU A 448 -22.16 6.76 -4.89
C LEU A 448 -21.89 7.15 -3.43
N ASN A 449 -20.99 8.10 -3.17
CA ASN A 449 -20.59 8.50 -1.82
C ASN A 449 -20.08 7.36 -0.93
N LEU A 450 -19.59 6.25 -1.52
CA LEU A 450 -19.08 5.11 -0.75
C LEU A 450 -17.83 5.46 0.05
N ARG A 451 -17.09 6.52 -0.31
CA ARG A 451 -15.94 7.03 0.46
C ARG A 451 -16.28 7.20 1.95
N TYR A 452 -17.49 7.66 2.28
CA TYR A 452 -17.90 7.90 3.67
C TYR A 452 -18.15 6.61 4.47
N ILE A 453 -18.18 5.44 3.83
CA ILE A 453 -18.05 4.16 4.56
C ILE A 453 -16.73 4.11 5.32
N ALA A 454 -15.69 4.86 4.93
CA ALA A 454 -14.43 4.92 5.68
C ALA A 454 -14.47 5.83 6.93
N ALA A 455 -15.58 6.52 7.21
CA ALA A 455 -15.72 7.33 8.42
C ALA A 455 -15.81 6.47 9.70
N PRO A 456 -15.33 6.96 10.85
CA PRO A 456 -15.22 6.18 12.10
C PRO A 456 -16.56 6.03 12.86
N HIS A 457 -17.66 5.77 12.13
CA HIS A 457 -18.94 5.35 12.70
C HIS A 457 -19.28 3.90 12.29
N PRO A 458 -19.99 3.13 13.12
CA PRO A 458 -20.26 1.72 12.85
C PRO A 458 -21.26 1.50 11.70
N LYS A 459 -22.23 2.39 11.47
CA LYS A 459 -23.26 2.17 10.45
C LYS A 459 -22.72 2.29 9.02
N ILE A 460 -22.98 1.30 8.17
CA ILE A 460 -22.59 1.32 6.74
C ILE A 460 -23.46 2.29 5.92
N GLY A 461 -24.73 2.44 6.28
CA GLY A 461 -25.71 3.21 5.49
C GLY A 461 -25.65 4.73 5.65
N ASP A 462 -24.84 5.26 6.57
CA ASP A 462 -24.68 6.70 6.75
C ASP A 462 -23.55 7.21 5.86
N LEU A 463 -23.89 7.69 4.66
CA LEU A 463 -22.94 8.13 3.64
C LEU A 463 -22.72 9.66 3.68
N LYS A 464 -22.82 10.26 4.85
CA LYS A 464 -22.76 11.71 5.02
C LYS A 464 -21.34 12.19 5.29
N ALA A 465 -20.99 13.33 4.68
CA ALA A 465 -19.68 13.98 4.76
C ALA A 465 -19.44 14.71 6.10
N HIS A 466 -19.62 14.06 7.24
CA HIS A 466 -19.63 14.73 8.54
C HIS A 466 -18.31 14.55 9.31
N GLU A 467 -17.59 13.46 9.07
CA GLU A 467 -16.41 13.08 9.84
C GLU A 467 -15.20 12.77 8.94
N PRO A 468 -13.96 13.06 9.41
CA PRO A 468 -12.75 12.69 8.70
C PRO A 468 -12.61 11.17 8.63
N THR A 469 -12.25 10.64 7.46
CA THR A 469 -12.12 9.20 7.23
C THR A 469 -10.94 8.59 7.98
N SER A 470 -11.09 7.34 8.45
CA SER A 470 -9.99 6.57 9.03
C SER A 470 -9.09 5.98 7.95
N ILE A 471 -7.76 6.07 8.14
CA ILE A 471 -6.78 5.51 7.20
C ILE A 471 -6.94 4.00 6.98
N PHE A 472 -7.28 3.25 8.05
CA PHE A 472 -7.46 1.80 7.98
C PHE A 472 -8.68 1.44 7.14
N LEU A 473 -9.81 2.09 7.43
CA LEU A 473 -11.07 1.84 6.73
C LEU A 473 -10.99 2.30 5.27
N LEU A 474 -10.37 3.45 5.02
CA LEU A 474 -10.20 4.01 3.68
C LEU A 474 -9.31 3.10 2.82
N PHE A 475 -8.16 2.64 3.36
CA PHE A 475 -7.28 1.70 2.66
C PHE A 475 -8.00 0.39 2.31
N GLY A 476 -8.73 -0.19 3.28
CA GLY A 476 -9.50 -1.41 3.08
C GLY A 476 -10.58 -1.25 2.01
N LEU A 477 -11.37 -0.18 2.09
CA LEU A 477 -12.43 0.13 1.13
C LEU A 477 -11.88 0.33 -0.28
N ASN A 478 -10.87 1.19 -0.44
CA ASN A 478 -10.25 1.48 -1.73
C ASN A 478 -9.68 0.20 -2.38
N CYS A 479 -8.98 -0.63 -1.59
CA CYS A 479 -8.46 -1.89 -2.09
C CYS A 479 -9.58 -2.87 -2.47
N LEU A 480 -10.61 -3.03 -1.64
CA LEU A 480 -11.75 -3.91 -1.94
C LEU A 480 -12.44 -3.49 -3.24
N CYS A 481 -12.73 -2.20 -3.41
CA CYS A 481 -13.29 -1.67 -4.66
C CYS A 481 -12.39 -1.95 -5.86
N TRP A 482 -11.10 -1.59 -5.76
CA TRP A 482 -10.12 -1.77 -6.85
C TRP A 482 -9.97 -3.23 -7.29
N PHE A 483 -9.73 -4.14 -6.34
CA PHE A 483 -9.55 -5.56 -6.65
C PHE A 483 -10.86 -6.21 -7.10
N SER A 484 -12.02 -5.81 -6.58
CA SER A 484 -13.30 -6.31 -7.06
C SER A 484 -13.54 -5.96 -8.52
N ILE A 485 -13.28 -4.70 -8.92
CA ILE A 485 -13.38 -4.27 -10.32
C ILE A 485 -12.43 -5.08 -11.22
N CYS A 486 -11.18 -5.25 -10.80
CA CYS A 486 -10.19 -5.99 -11.58
C CYS A 486 -10.52 -7.47 -11.69
N CYS A 487 -10.97 -8.11 -10.60
CA CYS A 487 -11.41 -9.50 -10.59
C CYS A 487 -12.61 -9.73 -11.51
N VAL A 488 -13.61 -8.84 -11.51
CA VAL A 488 -14.75 -8.91 -12.43
C VAL A 488 -14.29 -8.82 -13.89
N GLN A 489 -13.38 -7.90 -14.22
CA GLN A 489 -12.83 -7.79 -15.58
C GLN A 489 -12.05 -9.06 -15.99
N MET A 490 -11.22 -9.59 -15.10
CA MET A 490 -10.48 -10.83 -15.36
C MET A 490 -11.42 -12.03 -15.53
N PHE A 491 -12.48 -12.12 -14.73
CA PHE A 491 -13.49 -13.17 -14.83
C PHE A 491 -14.24 -13.09 -16.17
N ILE A 492 -14.74 -11.91 -16.56
CA ILE A 492 -15.39 -11.69 -17.86
C ILE A 492 -14.45 -12.07 -19.00
N ARG A 493 -13.18 -11.69 -18.90
CA ARG A 493 -12.19 -12.02 -19.91
C ARG A 493 -11.93 -13.53 -20.02
N TRP A 494 -11.82 -14.21 -18.90
CA TRP A 494 -11.59 -15.65 -18.87
C TRP A 494 -12.82 -16.43 -19.35
N ALA A 495 -14.00 -16.13 -18.79
CA ALA A 495 -15.25 -16.86 -19.05
C ALA A 495 -15.82 -16.59 -20.44
N ILE A 496 -15.77 -15.33 -20.91
CA ILE A 496 -16.40 -14.90 -22.15
C ILE A 496 -15.35 -14.71 -23.25
N TYR A 497 -14.43 -13.77 -23.07
CA TYR A 497 -13.54 -13.34 -24.15
C TYR A 497 -12.55 -14.43 -24.60
N GLY A 498 -11.93 -15.13 -23.65
CA GLY A 498 -10.95 -16.17 -23.91
C GLY A 498 -11.56 -17.45 -24.49
N ARG A 499 -12.81 -17.76 -24.10
CA ARG A 499 -13.50 -18.99 -24.53
C ARG A 499 -14.24 -18.84 -25.85
N TYR A 500 -14.87 -17.67 -26.10
CA TYR A 500 -15.74 -17.48 -27.28
C TYR A 500 -15.17 -16.55 -28.35
N TYR A 501 -14.23 -15.65 -27.99
CA TYR A 501 -13.72 -14.66 -28.94
C TYR A 501 -12.27 -14.92 -29.36
N LYS A 502 -11.29 -14.52 -28.54
CA LYS A 502 -9.87 -14.50 -28.95
C LYS A 502 -8.96 -14.69 -27.74
N ASN A 503 -8.09 -15.70 -27.80
CA ASN A 503 -6.95 -15.80 -26.91
C ASN A 503 -5.69 -15.35 -27.67
N ARG A 504 -5.16 -14.15 -27.35
CA ARG A 504 -4.03 -13.56 -28.08
C ARG A 504 -2.75 -14.40 -27.99
N MET A 505 -2.53 -15.08 -26.87
CA MET A 505 -1.34 -15.90 -26.67
C MET A 505 -1.37 -17.15 -27.53
N LEU A 506 -2.51 -17.85 -27.58
CA LEU A 506 -2.69 -19.01 -28.47
C LEU A 506 -2.61 -18.59 -29.94
N GLN A 507 -3.25 -17.48 -30.31
CA GLN A 507 -3.18 -16.93 -31.68
C GLN A 507 -1.75 -16.64 -32.13
N PHE A 508 -0.89 -16.18 -31.22
CA PHE A 508 0.51 -15.94 -31.53
C PHE A 508 1.30 -17.23 -31.73
N ILE A 509 1.06 -18.24 -30.88
CA ILE A 509 1.66 -19.58 -31.05
C ILE A 509 1.22 -20.20 -32.38
N ASP A 510 -0.07 -20.09 -32.72
CA ASP A 510 -0.59 -20.54 -34.00
C ASP A 510 0.06 -19.79 -35.17
N LEU A 511 0.23 -18.47 -35.05
CA LEU A 511 0.89 -17.66 -36.06
C LEU A 511 2.35 -18.08 -36.31
N LEU A 512 3.09 -18.42 -35.25
CA LEU A 512 4.47 -18.92 -35.37
C LEU A 512 4.51 -20.19 -36.23
N SER A 513 3.62 -21.14 -35.96
CA SER A 513 3.53 -22.39 -36.71
C SER A 513 3.05 -22.23 -38.16
N LEU A 514 2.11 -21.30 -38.43
CA LEU A 514 1.67 -20.98 -39.78
C LEU A 514 2.75 -20.25 -40.59
N SER A 515 3.54 -19.42 -39.91
CA SER A 515 4.64 -18.67 -40.54
C SER A 515 5.93 -19.48 -40.68
N ASN A 516 5.97 -20.73 -40.20
CA ASN A 516 7.17 -21.57 -40.19
C ASN A 516 8.37 -20.95 -39.45
N ILE A 517 8.10 -20.26 -38.33
CA ILE A 517 9.10 -19.53 -37.53
C ILE A 517 9.03 -19.99 -36.07
N SER A 518 10.13 -20.49 -35.52
CA SER A 518 10.25 -20.74 -34.08
C SER A 518 10.73 -19.50 -33.33
N LEU A 519 10.40 -19.42 -32.04
CA LEU A 519 10.80 -18.34 -31.16
C LEU A 519 11.66 -18.88 -30.02
N ILE A 520 12.84 -18.29 -29.79
CA ILE A 520 13.64 -18.54 -28.59
C ILE A 520 13.82 -17.24 -27.81
N ILE A 521 13.64 -17.32 -26.50
CA ILE A 521 13.64 -16.19 -25.58
C ILE A 521 14.61 -16.51 -24.46
N PHE A 522 15.58 -15.65 -24.18
CA PHE A 522 16.41 -15.76 -22.98
C PHE A 522 16.13 -14.59 -22.05
N ASP A 523 15.51 -14.88 -20.92
CA ASP A 523 15.22 -13.95 -19.84
C ASP A 523 16.36 -13.87 -18.81
N GLU A 524 17.09 -14.97 -18.63
CA GLU A 524 18.24 -15.10 -17.73
C GLU A 524 19.45 -15.72 -18.47
N ASN A 525 20.59 -15.88 -17.79
CA ASN A 525 21.82 -16.36 -18.46
C ASN A 525 21.69 -17.81 -18.93
N TYR A 526 21.20 -18.71 -18.07
CA TYR A 526 21.05 -20.14 -18.37
C TYR A 526 19.60 -20.60 -18.40
N HIS A 527 18.64 -19.68 -18.42
CA HIS A 527 17.22 -19.97 -18.49
C HIS A 527 16.53 -19.17 -19.61
N GLY A 528 15.49 -19.76 -20.20
CA GLY A 528 14.74 -19.17 -21.28
C GLY A 528 13.50 -19.98 -21.67
N PHE A 529 12.87 -19.58 -22.77
CA PHE A 529 11.70 -20.25 -23.34
C PHE A 529 11.91 -20.52 -24.82
N TYR A 530 11.45 -21.67 -25.28
CA TYR A 530 11.40 -22.04 -26.69
C TYR A 530 9.98 -22.35 -27.10
N VAL A 531 9.51 -21.67 -28.13
CA VAL A 531 8.22 -21.92 -28.79
C VAL A 531 8.52 -22.52 -30.15
N HIS A 532 8.11 -23.76 -30.34
CA HIS A 532 8.25 -24.44 -31.62
C HIS A 532 7.25 -23.87 -32.63
N GLY A 533 7.73 -23.44 -33.80
CA GLY A 533 6.86 -22.92 -34.85
C GLY A 533 7.21 -23.47 -36.23
N ARG A 534 7.85 -24.63 -36.30
CA ARG A 534 8.07 -25.31 -37.57
C ARG A 534 6.72 -25.78 -38.10
N SER A 535 6.41 -25.38 -39.33
CA SER A 535 5.17 -25.78 -39.98
C SER A 535 5.22 -27.26 -40.35
N VAL A 536 4.05 -27.91 -40.29
CA VAL A 536 3.84 -29.24 -40.87
C VAL A 536 3.67 -29.17 -42.39
N HIS A 537 3.46 -27.97 -42.93
CA HIS A 537 3.36 -27.72 -44.37
C HIS A 537 4.75 -27.57 -45.01
N PRO A 538 4.89 -27.90 -46.31
CA PRO A 538 6.18 -27.81 -47.00
C PRO A 538 6.75 -26.39 -47.07
N TYR A 539 5.87 -25.40 -47.26
CA TYR A 539 6.21 -23.97 -47.39
C TYR A 539 5.13 -23.12 -46.73
N ALA A 540 5.52 -22.05 -46.05
CA ALA A 540 4.58 -21.10 -45.46
C ALA A 540 4.15 -20.00 -46.45
N ASP A 541 5.05 -19.53 -47.31
CA ASP A 541 4.80 -18.40 -48.23
C ASP A 541 4.07 -18.83 -49.52
N THR A 542 2.90 -19.44 -49.41
CA THR A 542 2.14 -19.99 -50.55
C THR A 542 0.94 -19.12 -50.93
N ASP A 543 0.36 -19.41 -52.10
CA ASP A 543 -0.87 -18.75 -52.54
C ASP A 543 -2.04 -19.10 -51.62
N ILE A 544 -3.04 -18.24 -51.57
CA ILE A 544 -4.20 -18.38 -50.66
C ILE A 544 -4.93 -19.72 -50.82
N VAL A 545 -4.95 -20.27 -52.04
CA VAL A 545 -5.58 -21.56 -52.36
C VAL A 545 -4.84 -22.71 -51.69
N ASP A 546 -3.50 -22.69 -51.73
CA ASP A 546 -2.67 -23.71 -51.12
C ASP A 546 -2.76 -23.66 -49.59
N ILE A 547 -2.76 -22.45 -49.01
CA ILE A 547 -2.95 -22.26 -47.57
C ILE A 547 -4.32 -22.81 -47.14
N ALA A 548 -5.40 -22.50 -47.87
CA ALA A 548 -6.74 -22.99 -47.55
C ALA A 548 -6.81 -24.53 -47.60
N HIS A 549 -6.20 -25.13 -48.62
CA HIS A 549 -6.12 -26.58 -48.75
C HIS A 549 -5.29 -27.21 -47.62
N ASN A 550 -4.16 -26.61 -47.26
CA ASN A 550 -3.31 -27.04 -46.14
C ASN A 550 -4.03 -26.99 -44.79
N LEU A 551 -4.76 -25.90 -44.53
CA LEU A 551 -5.60 -25.75 -43.33
C LEU A 551 -6.74 -26.76 -43.31
N SER A 552 -7.35 -27.06 -44.46
CA SER A 552 -8.41 -28.07 -44.54
C SER A 552 -7.90 -29.47 -44.18
N LYS A 553 -6.70 -29.82 -44.67
CA LYS A 553 -6.04 -31.10 -44.35
C LYS A 553 -5.72 -31.22 -42.86
N GLU A 554 -5.26 -30.14 -42.25
CA GLU A 554 -5.00 -30.09 -40.83
C GLU A 554 -6.29 -30.21 -40.00
N ALA A 555 -7.38 -29.53 -40.40
CA ALA A 555 -8.68 -29.64 -39.73
C ALA A 555 -9.26 -31.06 -39.80
N THR A 556 -8.94 -31.81 -40.86
CA THR A 556 -9.32 -33.23 -41.02
C THR A 556 -8.33 -34.21 -40.38
N ASP A 557 -7.34 -33.74 -39.59
CA ASP A 557 -6.28 -34.55 -38.95
C ASP A 557 -5.50 -35.46 -39.94
N LEU A 558 -5.40 -35.06 -41.22
CA LEU A 558 -4.62 -35.77 -42.25
C LEU A 558 -3.11 -35.48 -42.18
N LEU A 559 -2.72 -34.54 -41.31
CA LEU A 559 -1.34 -34.12 -41.08
C LEU A 559 -0.93 -34.44 -39.64
N PRO A 560 0.37 -34.66 -39.37
CA PRO A 560 0.85 -34.82 -38.01
C PRO A 560 0.56 -33.55 -37.19
N LYS A 561 0.37 -33.73 -35.87
CA LYS A 561 0.12 -32.60 -34.97
C LYS A 561 1.34 -31.68 -34.89
N ARG A 562 1.08 -30.38 -34.66
CA ARG A 562 2.13 -29.37 -34.41
C ARG A 562 2.82 -29.68 -33.08
N GLY A 563 4.00 -30.28 -33.14
CA GLY A 563 4.73 -30.74 -31.96
C GLY A 563 6.23 -30.80 -32.22
N PHE A 564 7.04 -30.64 -31.16
CA PHE A 564 8.49 -30.70 -31.28
C PHE A 564 8.99 -32.13 -31.04
N GLN A 565 9.68 -32.69 -32.04
CA GLN A 565 10.19 -34.07 -32.00
C GLN A 565 9.08 -35.10 -31.69
N ASN A 566 9.23 -35.91 -30.64
CA ASN A 566 8.28 -36.95 -30.27
C ASN A 566 7.15 -36.44 -29.35
N THR A 567 7.06 -35.13 -29.13
CA THR A 567 6.12 -34.52 -28.20
C THR A 567 5.02 -33.78 -28.96
N ASN A 568 3.81 -33.77 -28.41
CA ASN A 568 2.71 -32.97 -28.95
C ASN A 568 2.72 -31.53 -28.42
N ASN A 569 3.66 -31.20 -27.54
CA ASN A 569 3.78 -29.88 -26.94
C ASN A 569 4.63 -28.95 -27.82
N ILE A 570 4.24 -27.68 -27.80
CA ILE A 570 4.83 -26.63 -28.65
C ILE A 570 5.73 -25.70 -27.80
N LEU A 571 5.48 -25.62 -26.50
CA LEU A 571 6.13 -24.68 -25.59
C LEU A 571 7.03 -25.42 -24.58
N PHE A 572 8.26 -24.94 -24.47
CA PHE A 572 9.29 -25.50 -23.61
C PHE A 572 9.98 -24.41 -22.80
N GLU A 573 10.25 -24.70 -21.54
CA GLU A 573 11.18 -23.95 -20.70
C GLU A 573 12.57 -24.55 -20.89
N VAL A 574 13.57 -23.73 -21.20
CA VAL A 574 14.90 -24.19 -21.63
C VAL A 574 15.94 -23.81 -20.58
N TYR A 575 16.74 -24.79 -20.19
CA TYR A 575 17.90 -24.64 -19.33
C TYR A 575 19.18 -24.95 -20.11
N MET A 576 20.07 -23.98 -20.22
CA MET A 576 21.25 -24.06 -21.09
C MET A 576 22.51 -24.40 -20.32
N THR A 577 23.44 -25.10 -20.96
CA THR A 577 24.79 -25.34 -20.45
C THR A 577 25.64 -24.07 -20.62
N PRO A 578 26.64 -23.85 -19.75
CA PRO A 578 27.56 -22.72 -19.88
C PRO A 578 28.30 -22.69 -21.23
N GLU A 579 28.64 -23.86 -21.75
CA GLU A 579 29.31 -24.02 -23.05
C GLU A 579 28.44 -23.51 -24.20
N PHE A 580 27.17 -23.95 -24.26
CA PHE A 580 26.23 -23.49 -25.27
C PHE A 580 26.01 -21.98 -25.19
N LYS A 581 25.90 -21.45 -23.97
CA LYS A 581 25.74 -20.02 -23.73
C LYS A 581 26.93 -19.21 -24.26
N ASN A 582 28.15 -19.66 -24.01
CA ASN A 582 29.37 -19.01 -24.52
C ASN A 582 29.41 -19.02 -26.06
N VAL A 583 29.03 -20.12 -26.70
CA VAL A 583 28.92 -20.18 -28.17
C VAL A 583 27.92 -19.15 -28.70
N TYR A 584 26.73 -19.07 -28.09
CA TYR A 584 25.71 -18.08 -28.45
C TYR A 584 26.21 -16.65 -28.26
N GLU A 585 26.81 -16.33 -27.10
CA GLU A 585 27.31 -15.00 -26.80
C GLU A 585 28.44 -14.59 -27.74
N ASN A 586 29.35 -15.49 -28.09
CA ASN A 586 30.41 -15.22 -29.06
C ASN A 586 29.87 -14.98 -30.47
N MET A 587 28.86 -15.75 -30.92
CA MET A 587 28.22 -15.47 -32.21
C MET A 587 27.52 -14.11 -32.20
N PHE A 588 26.80 -13.81 -31.13
CA PHE A 588 26.02 -12.59 -31.00
C PHE A 588 26.90 -11.33 -30.84
N SER A 589 27.94 -11.38 -30.02
CA SER A 589 28.89 -10.27 -29.82
C SER A 589 29.64 -9.93 -31.11
N ASN A 590 30.09 -10.94 -31.86
CA ASN A 590 30.69 -10.78 -33.18
C ASN A 590 29.74 -10.08 -34.17
N ILE A 591 28.44 -10.36 -34.10
CA ILE A 591 27.44 -9.66 -34.91
C ILE A 591 27.33 -8.20 -34.46
N GLN A 592 27.20 -7.96 -33.16
CA GLN A 592 27.06 -6.62 -32.61
C GLN A 592 28.27 -5.74 -32.93
N GLU A 593 29.50 -6.23 -32.78
CA GLU A 593 30.72 -5.49 -33.13
C GLU A 593 30.74 -5.10 -34.61
N LYS A 594 30.35 -6.01 -35.51
CA LYS A 594 30.25 -5.73 -36.95
C LYS A 594 29.18 -4.67 -37.25
N VAL A 595 28.03 -4.73 -36.59
CA VAL A 595 26.96 -3.72 -36.72
C VAL A 595 27.44 -2.35 -36.19
N LEU A 596 28.22 -2.33 -35.10
CA LEU A 596 28.71 -1.10 -34.50
C LEU A 596 29.82 -0.47 -35.34
N ASN A 597 30.70 -1.28 -35.90
CA ASN A 597 31.78 -0.85 -36.79
C ASN A 597 31.24 -0.34 -38.14
N SER A 598 30.22 -0.98 -38.71
CA SER A 598 29.55 -0.47 -39.93
C SER A 598 28.88 0.88 -39.69
N LYS A 599 28.16 1.06 -38.56
CA LYS A 599 27.58 2.37 -38.18
C LYS A 599 28.64 3.45 -37.96
N LYS A 600 29.75 3.13 -37.29
CA LYS A 600 30.88 4.06 -37.11
C LYS A 600 31.48 4.46 -38.47
N ARG A 601 31.72 3.49 -39.37
CA ARG A 601 32.21 3.76 -40.73
C ARG A 601 31.26 4.65 -41.52
N GLN A 602 29.94 4.39 -41.48
CA GLN A 602 28.94 5.24 -42.13
C GLN A 602 28.92 6.68 -41.59
N SER A 603 29.11 6.85 -40.27
CA SER A 603 29.19 8.19 -39.67
C SER A 603 30.45 8.95 -40.07
N LEU A 604 31.57 8.23 -40.26
CA LEU A 604 32.84 8.78 -40.74
C LEU A 604 32.76 9.12 -42.23
N THR A 605 32.24 8.24 -43.09
CA THR A 605 32.06 8.55 -44.52
C THR A 605 31.05 9.65 -44.78
N LYS A 606 29.98 9.78 -43.98
CA LYS A 606 29.07 10.94 -44.04
C LYS A 606 29.76 12.25 -43.65
N ARG A 607 30.74 12.23 -42.74
CA ARG A 607 31.54 13.42 -42.39
C ARG A 607 32.58 13.77 -43.46
N PHE A 608 33.20 12.77 -44.09
CA PHE A 608 34.19 12.99 -45.16
C PHE A 608 33.56 13.39 -46.50
N ASN A 609 32.35 12.90 -46.83
CA ASN A 609 31.67 13.20 -48.10
C ASN A 609 30.87 14.50 -48.12
N HIS A 610 30.97 15.36 -47.09
CA HIS A 610 30.34 16.69 -47.14
C HIS A 610 31.04 17.66 -48.12
N HIS A 611 32.22 17.30 -48.65
CA HIS A 611 33.03 18.15 -49.53
C HIS A 611 33.10 17.75 -51.02
N GLN A 612 32.42 16.69 -51.48
CA GLN A 612 32.38 16.37 -52.91
C GLN A 612 30.94 16.14 -53.40
N ASN A 613 30.61 16.87 -54.46
CA ASN A 613 29.31 16.88 -55.12
C ASN A 613 28.87 15.48 -55.59
N GLN A 614 27.58 15.23 -55.36
CA GLN A 614 26.65 14.46 -56.18
C GLN A 614 27.26 13.49 -57.21
N SER A 615 27.55 12.28 -56.76
CA SER A 615 27.24 11.09 -57.56
C SER A 615 26.14 10.33 -56.84
N HIS A 616 24.98 10.21 -57.49
CA HIS A 616 23.89 9.32 -57.09
C HIS A 616 24.29 7.87 -57.41
N GLY A 617 25.38 7.39 -56.81
CA GLY A 617 25.61 5.96 -56.63
C GLY A 617 24.90 5.54 -55.35
N MET A 618 23.96 4.60 -55.46
CA MET A 618 23.37 3.95 -54.30
C MET A 618 24.53 3.39 -53.45
N PRO A 619 24.67 3.74 -52.16
CA PRO A 619 25.76 3.23 -51.36
C PRO A 619 25.67 1.69 -51.37
N SER A 620 26.67 1.03 -51.95
CA SER A 620 26.75 -0.43 -51.97
C SER A 620 26.78 -0.91 -50.52
N PHE A 621 25.74 -1.66 -50.16
CA PHE A 621 25.39 -2.03 -48.81
C PHE A 621 26.45 -2.92 -48.13
N ASP A 622 26.96 -2.47 -46.97
CA ASP A 622 27.69 -3.28 -45.97
C ASP A 622 26.72 -4.23 -45.19
N GLU A 623 25.45 -4.34 -45.63
CA GLU A 623 24.40 -5.21 -45.05
C GLU A 623 24.67 -6.70 -45.27
N ASP A 624 25.46 -7.07 -46.28
CA ASP A 624 25.77 -8.47 -46.59
C ASP A 624 26.45 -9.18 -45.42
N HIS A 625 27.33 -8.49 -44.67
CA HIS A 625 28.01 -9.08 -43.54
C HIS A 625 27.10 -9.33 -42.32
N VAL A 626 26.13 -8.44 -42.06
CA VAL A 626 25.15 -8.59 -40.97
C VAL A 626 24.14 -9.67 -41.34
N LEU A 627 23.66 -9.66 -42.59
CA LEU A 627 22.75 -10.66 -43.12
C LEU A 627 23.37 -12.06 -43.14
N ASN A 628 24.63 -12.17 -43.55
CA ASN A 628 25.36 -13.45 -43.54
C ASN A 628 25.57 -13.98 -42.11
N ALA A 629 25.77 -13.10 -41.14
CA ALA A 629 25.91 -13.51 -39.75
C ALA A 629 24.56 -13.93 -39.13
N TYR A 630 23.46 -13.23 -39.45
CA TYR A 630 22.09 -13.68 -39.10
C TYR A 630 21.78 -15.05 -39.71
N LYS A 631 22.06 -15.26 -41.00
CA LYS A 631 21.92 -16.56 -41.68
C LYS A 631 22.75 -17.65 -41.01
N GLY A 632 23.98 -17.33 -40.59
CA GLY A 632 24.85 -18.24 -39.84
C GLY A 632 24.24 -18.66 -38.50
N MET A 633 23.72 -17.71 -37.73
CA MET A 633 23.08 -17.96 -36.44
C MET A 633 21.77 -18.75 -36.59
N ASN A 634 20.94 -18.40 -37.58
CA ASN A 634 19.72 -19.16 -37.91
C ASN A 634 20.06 -20.61 -38.27
N LYS A 635 21.07 -20.82 -39.14
CA LYS A 635 21.53 -22.16 -39.52
C LYS A 635 22.05 -22.97 -38.32
N PHE A 636 22.79 -22.32 -37.41
CA PHE A 636 23.24 -22.96 -36.16
C PHE A 636 22.06 -23.47 -35.33
N PHE A 637 21.07 -22.62 -35.05
CA PHE A 637 19.88 -23.02 -34.29
C PHE A 637 19.07 -24.12 -34.96
N CYS A 638 18.87 -24.06 -36.29
CA CYS A 638 18.18 -25.11 -37.02
C CYS A 638 18.92 -26.46 -36.91
N LEU A 639 20.24 -26.47 -37.11
CA LEU A 639 21.05 -27.70 -37.00
C LEU A 639 21.08 -28.24 -35.57
N TRP A 640 21.14 -27.35 -34.57
CA TRP A 640 21.10 -27.73 -33.17
C TRP A 640 19.77 -28.41 -32.82
N LEU A 641 18.64 -27.77 -33.13
CA LEU A 641 17.29 -28.29 -32.83
C LEU A 641 16.94 -29.57 -33.60
N GLU A 642 17.56 -29.80 -34.76
CA GLU A 642 17.49 -31.06 -35.52
C GLU A 642 18.42 -32.17 -34.97
N LYS A 643 19.13 -31.93 -33.86
CA LYS A 643 20.13 -32.85 -33.26
C LYS A 643 21.30 -33.21 -34.18
N ASN A 644 21.61 -32.34 -35.15
CA ASN A 644 22.75 -32.54 -36.06
C ASN A 644 24.08 -32.10 -35.44
N ILE A 645 24.05 -31.31 -34.36
CA ILE A 645 25.23 -30.87 -33.61
C ILE A 645 25.42 -31.79 -32.40
N LYS A 646 26.43 -32.66 -32.44
CA LYS A 646 26.71 -33.63 -31.37
C LYS A 646 27.38 -33.01 -30.14
N ASP A 647 28.09 -31.90 -30.33
CA ASP A 647 28.88 -31.24 -29.28
C ASP A 647 28.00 -30.58 -28.20
N HIS A 648 26.73 -30.28 -28.51
CA HIS A 648 25.79 -29.65 -27.59
C HIS A 648 24.47 -30.42 -27.54
N PRO A 649 24.43 -31.59 -26.86
CA PRO A 649 23.23 -32.40 -26.79
C PRO A 649 22.13 -31.71 -25.96
N PHE A 650 20.88 -32.11 -26.23
CA PHE A 650 19.74 -31.70 -25.43
C PHE A 650 18.78 -32.85 -25.14
N SER A 651 18.22 -32.85 -23.94
CA SER A 651 17.15 -33.75 -23.48
C SER A 651 15.83 -33.01 -23.38
N ILE A 652 14.73 -33.74 -23.56
CA ILE A 652 13.38 -33.26 -23.27
C ILE A 652 12.89 -34.03 -22.05
N GLU A 653 12.46 -33.31 -21.01
CA GLU A 653 12.06 -33.85 -19.72
C GLU A 653 10.71 -33.30 -19.27
N GLU A 654 9.93 -34.14 -18.58
CA GLU A 654 8.70 -33.72 -17.90
C GLU A 654 8.99 -33.39 -16.44
N ARG A 655 8.41 -32.27 -15.94
CA ARG A 655 8.51 -31.91 -14.52
C ARG A 655 7.35 -32.47 -13.71
N THR A 656 7.67 -32.96 -12.51
CA THR A 656 6.66 -33.23 -11.49
C THR A 656 5.97 -31.93 -11.05
N PHE A 657 4.71 -32.06 -10.61
CA PHE A 657 3.89 -30.93 -10.18
C PHE A 657 4.56 -30.06 -9.10
N VAL A 658 5.21 -30.68 -8.10
CA VAL A 658 5.91 -29.97 -7.02
C VAL A 658 7.06 -29.13 -7.55
N LYS A 659 7.89 -29.69 -8.44
CA LYS A 659 8.98 -28.96 -9.10
C LYS A 659 8.46 -27.82 -9.97
N ASN A 660 7.27 -27.97 -10.56
CA ASN A 660 6.61 -26.92 -11.31
C ASN A 660 6.10 -25.76 -10.45
N ILE A 661 5.62 -26.01 -9.21
CA ILE A 661 5.21 -24.95 -8.28
C ILE A 661 6.42 -24.15 -7.79
N PHE A 662 7.47 -24.84 -7.34
CA PHE A 662 8.65 -24.18 -6.79
C PHE A 662 9.60 -23.65 -7.88
N GLY A 663 9.43 -24.06 -9.14
CA GLY A 663 10.29 -23.63 -10.25
C GLY A 663 11.74 -24.09 -10.12
N THR A 664 11.99 -25.25 -9.49
CA THR A 664 13.34 -25.75 -9.20
C THR A 664 14.11 -26.05 -10.48
N THR A 665 15.33 -25.53 -10.59
CA THR A 665 16.24 -25.75 -11.73
C THR A 665 16.55 -27.25 -11.88
N PRO A 666 16.51 -27.84 -13.09
CA PRO A 666 17.04 -29.19 -13.30
C PRO A 666 18.57 -29.17 -13.15
N PRO A 667 19.20 -30.31 -12.80
CA PRO A 667 20.67 -30.39 -12.76
C PRO A 667 21.24 -30.29 -14.18
N ILE A 668 21.80 -29.13 -14.52
CA ILE A 668 22.48 -28.88 -15.80
C ILE A 668 23.91 -29.41 -15.68
N LYS A 669 24.17 -30.65 -16.12
CA LYS A 669 25.53 -31.21 -16.16
C LYS A 669 26.08 -31.25 -17.58
N ASP A 670 25.56 -32.16 -18.41
CA ASP A 670 26.20 -32.50 -19.69
C ASP A 670 25.36 -32.11 -20.91
N ALA A 671 24.08 -31.76 -20.73
CA ALA A 671 23.15 -31.45 -21.81
C ALA A 671 22.22 -30.30 -21.44
N THR A 672 21.78 -29.57 -22.45
CA THR A 672 20.69 -28.58 -22.28
C THR A 672 19.36 -29.31 -22.07
N VAL A 673 18.50 -28.78 -21.19
CA VAL A 673 17.26 -29.46 -20.80
C VAL A 673 16.05 -28.64 -21.25
N PHE A 674 15.17 -29.27 -22.02
CA PHE A 674 13.89 -28.72 -22.43
C PHE A 674 12.79 -29.31 -21.56
N ILE A 675 12.02 -28.45 -20.91
CA ILE A 675 10.95 -28.86 -20.01
C ILE A 675 9.61 -28.49 -20.62
N GLU A 676 8.76 -29.49 -20.79
CA GLU A 676 7.43 -29.30 -21.34
C GLU A 676 6.56 -28.41 -20.44
N LYS A 677 5.92 -27.41 -21.04
CA LYS A 677 5.00 -26.50 -20.34
C LYS A 677 3.71 -26.28 -21.12
N SER A 678 2.62 -26.08 -20.38
CA SER A 678 1.37 -25.58 -20.94
C SER A 678 1.49 -24.13 -21.42
N SER A 679 0.62 -23.74 -22.36
CA SER A 679 0.49 -22.50 -23.15
C SER A 679 0.76 -21.09 -22.53
N SER A 680 1.21 -20.97 -21.28
CA SER A 680 1.39 -19.68 -20.57
C SER A 680 2.79 -19.48 -19.95
N ALA A 681 3.80 -20.24 -20.35
CA ALA A 681 5.10 -20.23 -19.66
C ALA A 681 5.88 -18.90 -19.77
N PHE A 682 5.90 -18.28 -20.95
CA PHE A 682 6.68 -17.06 -21.19
C PHE A 682 5.96 -15.76 -20.78
N ASN A 683 4.78 -15.85 -20.14
CA ASN A 683 4.02 -14.66 -19.74
C ASN A 683 4.81 -13.72 -18.83
N ASN A 684 5.74 -14.26 -18.04
CA ASN A 684 6.61 -13.49 -17.15
C ASN A 684 7.53 -12.49 -17.88
N VAL A 685 7.79 -12.71 -19.17
CA VAL A 685 8.61 -11.84 -20.03
C VAL A 685 7.84 -10.61 -20.53
N ILE A 686 6.52 -10.70 -20.60
CA ILE A 686 5.63 -9.65 -21.11
C ILE A 686 4.84 -8.98 -19.97
N TYR A 687 4.17 -7.87 -20.28
CA TYR A 687 3.35 -7.15 -19.29
C TYR A 687 2.30 -8.02 -18.60
N GLU A 688 1.78 -9.04 -19.30
CA GLU A 688 0.82 -9.99 -18.76
C GLU A 688 1.30 -10.69 -17.47
N GLY A 689 2.59 -11.04 -17.37
CA GLY A 689 3.13 -11.77 -16.22
C GLY A 689 3.34 -10.92 -14.97
N ILE A 690 3.42 -9.60 -15.12
CA ILE A 690 3.56 -8.65 -13.99
C ILE A 690 2.24 -7.97 -13.61
N GLU A 691 1.12 -8.40 -14.21
CA GLU A 691 -0.21 -7.79 -14.02
C GLU A 691 -0.56 -7.64 -12.53
N TRP A 692 -0.42 -8.69 -11.72
CA TRP A 692 -0.73 -8.63 -10.28
C TRP A 692 0.13 -7.63 -9.52
N SER A 693 1.43 -7.56 -9.86
CA SER A 693 2.32 -6.57 -9.25
C SER A 693 1.92 -5.15 -9.62
N LEU A 694 1.52 -4.92 -10.88
CA LEU A 694 1.02 -3.62 -11.35
C LEU A 694 -0.29 -3.25 -10.66
N LEU A 695 -1.22 -4.19 -10.50
CA LEU A 695 -2.49 -3.95 -9.80
C LEU A 695 -2.29 -3.58 -8.33
N ILE A 696 -1.37 -4.25 -7.62
CA ILE A 696 -1.01 -3.88 -6.24
C ILE A 696 -0.37 -2.49 -6.22
N PHE A 697 0.57 -2.21 -7.14
CA PHE A 697 1.23 -0.91 -7.22
C PHE A 697 0.22 0.24 -7.48
N TYR A 698 -0.72 0.08 -8.43
CA TYR A 698 -1.74 1.08 -8.68
C TYR A 698 -2.68 1.28 -7.50
N SER A 699 -3.04 0.19 -6.78
CA SER A 699 -3.82 0.29 -5.54
C SER A 699 -3.07 1.09 -4.47
N LEU A 700 -1.77 0.82 -4.28
CA LEU A 700 -0.92 1.55 -3.32
C LEU A 700 -0.75 3.02 -3.73
N LEU A 701 -0.51 3.29 -5.01
CA LEU A 701 -0.37 4.65 -5.55
C LEU A 701 -1.66 5.45 -5.38
N PHE A 702 -2.81 4.85 -5.70
CA PHE A 702 -4.12 5.47 -5.50
C PHE A 702 -4.29 5.87 -4.03
N ASN A 703 -4.10 4.93 -3.11
CA ASN A 703 -4.24 5.19 -1.68
C ASN A 703 -3.23 6.21 -1.15
N PHE A 704 -1.99 6.20 -1.67
CA PHE A 704 -0.96 7.14 -1.24
C PHE A 704 -1.34 8.59 -1.59
N VAL A 705 -1.82 8.81 -2.81
CA VAL A 705 -2.25 10.14 -3.28
C VAL A 705 -3.55 10.55 -2.59
N ASP A 706 -4.51 9.64 -2.48
CA ASP A 706 -5.80 9.89 -1.81
C ASP A 706 -5.60 10.29 -0.34
N MET A 707 -4.72 9.60 0.39
CA MET A 707 -4.40 9.95 1.78
C MET A 707 -3.61 11.25 1.93
N PHE A 708 -2.84 11.66 0.92
CA PHE A 708 -2.02 12.86 0.98
C PHE A 708 -2.82 14.13 0.65
N PHE A 709 -3.71 14.05 -0.35
CA PHE A 709 -4.52 15.18 -0.81
C PHE A 709 -5.96 15.19 -0.27
N ASP A 710 -6.39 14.08 0.36
CA ASP A 710 -7.79 13.84 0.76
C ASP A 710 -8.77 13.99 -0.42
N ASP A 711 -8.32 13.61 -1.62
CA ASP A 711 -9.09 13.71 -2.86
C ASP A 711 -8.92 12.47 -3.76
N CYS A 712 -10.03 11.78 -3.99
CA CYS A 712 -10.15 10.61 -4.85
C CYS A 712 -9.87 10.93 -6.33
N ILE A 713 -10.25 12.12 -6.80
CA ILE A 713 -10.15 12.49 -8.21
C ILE A 713 -8.68 12.74 -8.56
N THR A 714 -7.95 13.48 -7.72
CA THR A 714 -6.51 13.67 -7.87
C THR A 714 -5.77 12.33 -7.89
N ALA A 715 -6.13 11.39 -7.01
CA ALA A 715 -5.55 10.03 -7.01
C ALA A 715 -5.78 9.29 -8.34
N ALA A 716 -6.99 9.34 -8.89
CA ALA A 716 -7.32 8.73 -10.17
C ALA A 716 -6.53 9.32 -11.35
N ILE A 717 -6.34 10.64 -11.37
CA ILE A 717 -5.54 11.33 -12.41
C ILE A 717 -4.08 10.88 -12.33
N VAL A 718 -3.49 10.87 -11.13
CA VAL A 718 -2.09 10.46 -10.94
C VAL A 718 -1.86 9.02 -11.39
N VAL A 719 -2.74 8.09 -10.99
CA VAL A 719 -2.62 6.67 -11.42
C VAL A 719 -2.71 6.56 -12.94
N THR A 720 -3.62 7.30 -13.59
CA THR A 720 -3.76 7.29 -15.04
C THR A 720 -2.50 7.80 -15.76
N VAL A 721 -1.92 8.90 -15.27
CA VAL A 721 -0.67 9.45 -15.81
C VAL A 721 0.47 8.44 -15.65
N VAL A 722 0.60 7.82 -14.49
CA VAL A 722 1.64 6.82 -14.23
C VAL A 722 1.45 5.57 -15.11
N ASP A 723 0.23 5.07 -15.30
CA ASP A 723 -0.04 3.93 -16.22
C ASP A 723 0.38 4.25 -17.65
N VAL A 724 0.03 5.44 -18.17
CA VAL A 724 0.43 5.89 -19.51
C VAL A 724 1.94 6.00 -19.64
N LEU A 725 2.62 6.57 -18.64
CA LEU A 725 4.09 6.68 -18.63
C LEU A 725 4.76 5.31 -18.62
N LEU A 726 4.33 4.39 -17.76
CA LEU A 726 4.89 3.04 -17.70
C LEU A 726 4.67 2.28 -19.01
N LEU A 727 3.50 2.39 -19.62
CA LEU A 727 3.22 1.79 -20.94
C LEU A 727 4.11 2.39 -22.03
N ALA A 728 4.28 3.71 -22.07
CA ALA A 728 5.13 4.39 -23.04
C ALA A 728 6.61 3.97 -22.90
N ILE A 729 7.12 3.93 -21.67
CA ILE A 729 8.48 3.47 -21.36
C ILE A 729 8.66 2.03 -21.84
N ARG A 730 7.75 1.12 -21.50
CA ARG A 730 7.87 -0.28 -21.93
C ARG A 730 7.79 -0.46 -23.43
N LYS A 731 6.90 0.27 -24.11
CA LYS A 731 6.77 0.20 -25.56
C LYS A 731 8.09 0.62 -26.22
N HIS A 732 8.59 1.80 -25.84
CA HIS A 732 9.81 2.36 -26.41
C HIS A 732 11.05 1.48 -26.17
N PHE A 733 11.31 1.09 -24.92
CA PHE A 733 12.47 0.23 -24.61
C PHE A 733 12.30 -1.21 -25.11
N GLY A 734 11.06 -1.69 -25.21
CA GLY A 734 10.73 -2.98 -25.80
C GLY A 734 11.08 -3.06 -27.28
N GLU A 735 10.67 -2.07 -28.06
CA GLU A 735 10.98 -1.95 -29.49
C GLU A 735 12.48 -1.89 -29.74
N LEU A 736 13.19 -1.06 -28.96
CA LEU A 736 14.65 -0.96 -29.04
C LEU A 736 15.34 -2.29 -28.71
N ASN A 737 14.83 -3.02 -27.72
CA ASN A 737 15.39 -4.29 -27.32
C ASN A 737 15.11 -5.39 -28.35
N ILE A 738 13.90 -5.48 -28.90
CA ILE A 738 13.58 -6.40 -30.00
C ILE A 738 14.49 -6.12 -31.18
N SER A 739 14.61 -4.86 -31.61
CA SER A 739 15.46 -4.50 -32.76
C SER A 739 16.92 -4.94 -32.57
N ARG A 740 17.47 -4.76 -31.37
CA ARG A 740 18.85 -5.17 -31.05
C ARG A 740 19.04 -6.68 -30.98
N THR A 741 18.08 -7.40 -30.42
CA THR A 741 18.22 -8.85 -30.12
C THR A 741 17.81 -9.73 -31.29
N SER A 742 16.76 -9.33 -32.02
CA SER A 742 16.30 -10.02 -33.22
C SER A 742 17.03 -9.62 -34.51
N LEU A 743 17.89 -8.60 -34.45
CA LEU A 743 18.63 -8.03 -35.59
C LEU A 743 17.73 -7.45 -36.70
N ILE A 744 16.48 -7.12 -36.35
CA ILE A 744 15.50 -6.48 -37.23
C ILE A 744 15.60 -4.95 -37.06
N ASP A 745 15.57 -4.20 -38.15
CA ASP A 745 15.57 -2.73 -38.08
C ASP A 745 14.28 -2.23 -37.40
N TRP A 746 14.41 -1.26 -36.50
CA TRP A 746 13.32 -0.70 -35.69
C TRP A 746 12.20 -0.12 -36.56
N LYS A 747 12.49 0.31 -37.79
CA LYS A 747 11.50 0.83 -38.75
C LYS A 747 10.45 -0.20 -39.18
N PHE A 748 10.76 -1.50 -39.05
CA PHE A 748 9.81 -2.56 -39.34
C PHE A 748 8.95 -2.94 -38.14
N LEU A 749 9.21 -2.37 -36.96
CA LEU A 749 8.42 -2.57 -35.74
C LEU A 749 7.36 -1.46 -35.63
N ILE A 750 6.08 -1.84 -35.68
CA ILE A 750 4.91 -0.94 -35.70
C ILE A 750 4.10 -1.09 -34.40
#